data_AF-A0A182JP37-F1
#
_entry.id   AF-A0A182JP37-F1
#
_cell.length_a   1.000
_cell.length_b   1.000
_cell.length_c   1.000
_cell.angle_alpha   90.00
_cell.angle_beta   90.00
_cell.angle_gamma   90.00
#
_symmetry.space_group_name_H-M   'P 1'
#
loop_
_entity.id
_entity.type
_entity.pdbx_description
1 polymer ?
#
loop_
_entity_poly.entity_id
_entity_poly.type
_entity_poly.pdbx_seq_one_letter_code
_entity_poly.pdbx_strand_id
1 'polypeptide(L)'
;MWCKQLAGALLLLVASSQYVQSQQPSKVLCYYDAANFLIEGLGKVSLVDIDAALPFCTHLVYGYAGIDVETNKAVSRQPNLDLDTGKGNYRTVTQLKSKYPSLKVLLGLGGYKFSEPSIKYLTLLESGAARITFINSVYSLLKTYGFDGVDLEWQFPMNKPKKNRSTLGGVWHGFKKVFSGDSVLDEKADEHREEFTALLRELKNAFRSDGYQLGITVLPHVNSSVFMDIPAIINYLDFVNIAAYDQQTPTRNKKEADHAAPLYELSERVPGNNVDGQVRQWLTNNAPASKLIVSIPTFGRGWKLTEDSGITGVPPLAADGPSNPGPQTQTEGFYSWAEVCAMLPNPSNTALKGADAPLRKVGDPTKRFGSYAFRMPDSSGEHGVWVSYEDPDTAGNKAGYVKAKNLGGIAINDLSYDDFRGSCAGEKFPILRAAKYRLFVQVAVEAARIVRSLCPTGLLIRMWSVRLGILALVLGMFGVSSVQGQNGTTGPKVLCYYDGSYSLKEGLGRVTVSDIELALPFCTHLMYGYAGVNAETYRLRSLNEDLDLDSGKSHFRAVTTLKKRYPGLKVFLSVGNYRDLGEEKPFEKYLTLLESGGSRTAFVNSAYSLLKTYEFDGLDLAWQFPQTKPKRIRGFTGKLWHGFKKLFTGDSILDPKAEEHREEFTALVRDLKNAFVHDKFQLGYTQLPHVNQTIFLDIPLLKESIDYVNVATYDQQTPERNPKEGDYTAPIYEPTERVQGNNVDDKVKAWHSQGTPLDKIVVGIATYGRGWKLTGDSGITGVPPVPADGPSPAGPYTNIPGFYSFGEVCTMLPNPGNANLKGAEYPLRRINDPTKRFGPYAFRIPDENDEHGIWLSYDDPESAGNKAAYVKAKGLGGISINDLGLDDFRGTCSGDKFPILRAAKYRL
;
A
#
# COMPACT_ATOMS: atom_id res chain seq x y z
N MET A 1 -8.63 42.06 -39.72
CA MET A 1 -8.23 41.91 -38.30
C MET A 1 -9.33 41.32 -37.41
N TRP A 2 -10.35 40.63 -37.93
CA TRP A 2 -11.50 40.14 -37.14
C TRP A 2 -11.81 38.63 -37.26
N CYS A 3 -10.96 37.86 -37.96
CA CYS A 3 -11.17 36.41 -38.14
C CYS A 3 -10.13 35.53 -37.39
N LYS A 4 -9.08 36.14 -36.81
CA LYS A 4 -8.03 35.42 -36.07
C LYS A 4 -8.30 35.28 -34.57
N GLN A 5 -9.21 36.07 -34.00
CA GLN A 5 -9.60 35.97 -32.58
C GLN A 5 -10.74 34.97 -32.33
N LEU A 6 -11.60 34.70 -33.32
CA LEU A 6 -12.71 33.74 -33.19
C LEU A 6 -12.27 32.26 -33.35
N ALA A 7 -11.24 31.99 -34.16
CA ALA A 7 -10.73 30.63 -34.36
C ALA A 7 -9.90 30.11 -33.17
N GLY A 8 -9.19 31.00 -32.46
CA GLY A 8 -8.46 30.66 -31.24
C GLY A 8 -9.39 30.35 -30.06
N ALA A 9 -10.53 31.03 -29.96
CA ALA A 9 -11.53 30.77 -28.93
C ALA A 9 -12.27 29.45 -29.15
N LEU A 10 -12.57 29.06 -30.40
CA LEU A 10 -13.29 27.82 -30.69
C LEU A 10 -12.44 26.55 -30.50
N LEU A 11 -11.13 26.60 -30.78
CA LEU A 11 -10.21 25.47 -30.57
C LEU A 11 -9.87 25.25 -29.09
N LEU A 12 -9.84 26.31 -28.28
CA LEU A 12 -9.77 26.20 -26.82
C LEU A 12 -11.07 25.66 -26.21
N LEU A 13 -12.23 25.92 -26.82
CA LEU A 13 -13.53 25.37 -26.39
C LEU A 13 -13.72 23.90 -26.77
N VAL A 14 -13.20 23.45 -27.93
CA VAL A 14 -13.35 22.04 -28.35
C VAL A 14 -12.32 21.13 -27.66
N ALA A 15 -11.07 21.58 -27.46
CA ALA A 15 -10.05 20.81 -26.74
C ALA A 15 -10.29 20.70 -25.22
N SER A 16 -11.10 21.60 -24.64
CA SER A 16 -11.56 21.49 -23.24
C SER A 16 -12.88 20.73 -23.09
N SER A 17 -13.59 20.42 -24.18
CA SER A 17 -14.91 19.77 -24.13
C SER A 17 -14.89 18.23 -24.17
N GLN A 18 -13.75 17.58 -24.45
CA GLN A 18 -13.71 16.11 -24.62
C GLN A 18 -12.82 15.35 -23.62
N TYR A 19 -12.20 16.01 -22.64
CA TYR A 19 -11.49 15.34 -21.52
C TYR A 19 -11.76 15.92 -20.13
N VAL A 20 -12.81 16.73 -19.99
CA VAL A 20 -13.45 16.96 -18.68
C VAL A 20 -14.70 16.11 -18.64
N GLN A 21 -14.55 14.79 -18.57
CA GLN A 21 -15.55 14.07 -17.81
C GLN A 21 -15.30 14.52 -16.38
N SER A 22 -16.20 15.35 -15.83
CA SER A 22 -16.13 15.75 -14.43
C SER A 22 -16.23 14.48 -13.59
N GLN A 23 -15.09 13.84 -13.28
CA GLN A 23 -15.08 12.86 -12.21
C GLN A 23 -15.31 13.67 -10.95
N GLN A 24 -16.59 13.71 -10.54
CA GLN A 24 -16.98 14.17 -9.22
C GLN A 24 -16.04 13.53 -8.20
N PRO A 25 -15.46 14.31 -7.26
CA PRO A 25 -14.54 13.76 -6.29
C PRO A 25 -15.19 12.59 -5.55
N SER A 26 -14.46 11.48 -5.38
CA SER A 26 -14.98 10.29 -4.73
C SER A 26 -15.56 10.64 -3.35
N LYS A 27 -16.78 10.19 -3.08
CA LYS A 27 -17.44 10.47 -1.81
C LYS A 27 -16.86 9.55 -0.72
N VAL A 28 -16.73 10.10 0.48
CA VAL A 28 -16.46 9.40 1.73
C VAL A 28 -17.60 9.77 2.67
N LEU A 29 -18.56 8.86 2.82
CA LEU A 29 -19.71 8.99 3.70
C LEU A 29 -19.34 8.40 5.05
N CYS A 30 -19.33 9.22 6.09
CA CYS A 30 -19.06 8.75 7.44
C CYS A 30 -20.38 8.73 8.20
N TYR A 31 -20.85 7.54 8.60
CA TYR A 31 -22.05 7.41 9.41
C TYR A 31 -21.69 7.64 10.88
N TYR A 32 -22.61 8.28 11.60
CA TYR A 32 -22.52 8.46 13.05
C TYR A 32 -23.90 8.21 13.66
N ASP A 33 -24.10 7.05 14.30
CA ASP A 33 -25.32 6.80 15.08
C ASP A 33 -25.20 7.51 16.43
N ALA A 34 -26.00 8.56 16.61
CA ALA A 34 -26.02 9.38 17.81
C ALA A 34 -26.50 8.61 19.05
N ALA A 35 -27.16 7.47 18.90
CA ALA A 35 -27.48 6.60 20.04
C ALA A 35 -26.23 6.12 20.77
N ASN A 36 -25.06 6.04 20.10
CA ASN A 36 -23.79 5.69 20.74
C ASN A 36 -23.31 6.76 21.75
N PHE A 37 -23.88 7.96 21.75
CA PHE A 37 -23.64 8.94 22.81
C PHE A 37 -24.27 8.54 24.14
N LEU A 38 -25.28 7.66 24.12
CA LEU A 38 -26.02 7.20 25.29
C LEU A 38 -25.42 5.93 25.91
N ILE A 39 -24.47 5.28 25.23
CA ILE A 39 -23.74 4.13 25.77
C ILE A 39 -22.89 4.60 26.97
N GLU A 40 -22.76 3.75 27.98
CA GLU A 40 -21.90 3.99 29.14
C GLU A 40 -20.47 3.45 28.93
N GLY A 41 -19.50 3.99 29.66
CA GLY A 41 -18.11 3.53 29.60
C GLY A 41 -17.38 3.89 28.30
N LEU A 42 -16.45 3.03 27.88
CA LEU A 42 -15.53 3.30 26.77
C LEU A 42 -16.21 3.31 25.40
N GLY A 43 -17.37 2.67 25.26
CA GLY A 43 -18.17 2.64 24.02
C GLY A 43 -18.93 3.94 23.73
N LYS A 44 -18.96 4.89 24.68
CA LYS A 44 -19.60 6.20 24.48
C LYS A 44 -18.88 7.04 23.44
N VAL A 45 -19.62 7.53 22.44
CA VAL A 45 -19.07 8.37 21.35
C VAL A 45 -19.82 9.68 21.20
N SER A 46 -19.13 10.79 21.46
CA SER A 46 -19.65 12.15 21.30
C SER A 46 -19.25 12.80 19.98
N LEU A 47 -19.85 13.95 19.68
CA LEU A 47 -19.44 14.77 18.53
C LEU A 47 -17.97 15.23 18.63
N VAL A 48 -17.43 15.37 19.83
CA VAL A 48 -16.00 15.71 20.05
C VAL A 48 -15.10 14.54 19.68
N ASP A 49 -15.55 13.31 19.95
CA ASP A 49 -14.76 12.11 19.66
C ASP A 49 -14.61 11.87 18.15
N ILE A 50 -15.63 12.20 17.36
CA ILE A 50 -15.61 12.07 15.90
C ILE A 50 -14.93 13.23 15.16
N ASP A 51 -14.56 14.31 15.85
CA ASP A 51 -13.94 15.48 15.22
C ASP A 51 -12.69 15.13 14.39
N ALA A 52 -11.88 14.19 14.90
CA ALA A 52 -10.68 13.72 14.22
C ALA A 52 -10.96 12.89 12.94
N ALA A 53 -12.18 12.38 12.75
CA ALA A 53 -12.60 11.69 11.53
C ALA A 53 -12.95 12.67 10.40
N LEU A 54 -13.49 13.84 10.73
CA LEU A 54 -14.11 14.78 9.78
C LEU A 54 -13.17 15.27 8.65
N PRO A 55 -11.86 15.51 8.86
CA PRO A 55 -10.94 15.83 7.76
C PRO A 55 -10.88 14.77 6.65
N PHE A 56 -11.26 13.53 6.95
CA PHE A 56 -11.25 12.43 5.99
C PHE A 56 -12.62 12.22 5.33
N CYS A 57 -13.68 12.83 5.86
CA CYS A 57 -15.05 12.68 5.39
C CYS A 57 -15.42 13.78 4.39
N THR A 58 -16.21 13.42 3.39
CA THR A 58 -16.86 14.40 2.49
C THR A 58 -18.30 14.66 2.91
N HIS A 59 -18.95 13.62 3.46
CA HIS A 59 -20.30 13.66 3.97
C HIS A 59 -20.28 13.04 5.37
N LEU A 60 -20.98 13.66 6.31
CA LEU A 60 -21.33 13.09 7.61
C LEU A 60 -22.82 12.76 7.58
N VAL A 61 -23.19 11.51 7.82
CA VAL A 61 -24.58 11.07 7.90
C VAL A 61 -24.94 10.90 9.37
N TYR A 62 -25.81 11.78 9.88
CA TYR A 62 -26.23 11.77 11.28
C TYR A 62 -27.41 10.82 11.48
N GLY A 63 -27.19 9.72 12.19
CA GLY A 63 -28.17 8.69 12.47
C GLY A 63 -28.82 8.83 13.86
N TYR A 64 -30.11 8.54 14.05
CA TYR A 64 -31.13 8.38 13.00
C TYR A 64 -32.46 9.00 13.40
N ALA A 65 -33.12 9.62 12.43
CA ALA A 65 -34.55 9.89 12.46
C ALA A 65 -35.35 8.60 12.20
N GLY A 66 -36.62 8.60 12.59
CA GLY A 66 -37.57 7.51 12.36
C GLY A 66 -38.90 8.02 11.81
N ILE A 67 -39.83 7.08 11.62
CA ILE A 67 -41.21 7.36 11.22
C ILE A 67 -42.10 7.26 12.46
N ASP A 68 -42.85 8.31 12.73
CA ASP A 68 -43.97 8.28 13.64
C ASP A 68 -45.18 7.68 12.91
N VAL A 69 -45.74 6.60 13.44
CA VAL A 69 -46.81 5.84 12.76
C VAL A 69 -48.17 6.48 12.83
N GLU A 70 -48.42 7.27 13.86
CA GLU A 70 -49.72 7.88 14.08
C GLU A 70 -49.87 9.10 13.16
N THR A 71 -48.76 9.79 12.94
CA THR A 71 -48.74 11.06 12.19
C THR A 71 -48.14 10.93 10.79
N ASN A 72 -47.49 9.81 10.46
CA ASN A 72 -46.71 9.60 9.23
C ASN A 72 -45.57 10.62 9.04
N LYS A 73 -45.07 11.22 10.13
CA LYS A 73 -43.99 12.22 10.08
C LYS A 73 -42.63 11.57 10.33
N ALA A 74 -41.61 12.10 9.68
CA ALA A 74 -40.24 11.93 10.09
C ALA A 74 -40.00 12.67 11.42
N VAL A 75 -39.48 11.96 12.42
CA VAL A 75 -39.23 12.48 13.76
C VAL A 75 -37.86 12.02 14.27
N SER A 76 -37.27 12.79 15.20
CA SER A 76 -36.08 12.33 15.92
C SER A 76 -36.43 11.10 16.78
N ARG A 77 -35.54 10.10 16.80
CA ARG A 77 -35.65 8.95 17.72
C ARG A 77 -35.17 9.28 19.13
N GLN A 78 -34.41 10.36 19.28
CA GLN A 78 -33.82 10.81 20.53
C GLN A 78 -34.10 12.31 20.73
N PRO A 79 -35.36 12.72 20.93
CA PRO A 79 -35.72 14.14 20.93
C PRO A 79 -34.98 14.96 21.99
N ASN A 80 -34.68 14.36 23.16
CA ASN A 80 -33.89 14.98 24.22
C ASN A 80 -32.41 15.19 23.87
N LEU A 81 -31.89 14.44 22.91
CA LEU A 81 -30.51 14.57 22.42
C LEU A 81 -30.46 15.51 21.20
N ASP A 82 -31.40 15.34 20.28
CA ASP A 82 -31.29 15.89 18.93
C ASP A 82 -31.88 17.29 18.82
N LEU A 83 -33.04 17.53 19.47
CA LEU A 83 -33.81 18.75 19.32
C LEU A 83 -33.31 19.88 20.24
N ASP A 84 -33.64 21.11 19.87
CA ASP A 84 -33.27 22.33 20.61
C ASP A 84 -33.86 22.38 22.02
N THR A 85 -34.95 21.64 22.28
CA THR A 85 -35.53 21.49 23.63
C THR A 85 -34.68 20.61 24.55
N GLY A 86 -33.73 19.87 23.99
CA GLY A 86 -32.80 18.99 24.67
C GLY A 86 -31.36 19.48 24.54
N LYS A 87 -30.47 18.64 23.99
CA LYS A 87 -29.05 18.98 23.78
C LYS A 87 -28.75 19.69 22.45
N GLY A 88 -29.73 19.77 21.54
CA GLY A 88 -29.58 20.49 20.28
C GLY A 88 -28.58 19.90 19.29
N ASN A 89 -28.31 18.58 19.37
CA ASN A 89 -27.27 17.95 18.55
C ASN A 89 -27.47 18.12 17.04
N TYR A 90 -28.72 18.22 16.56
CA TYR A 90 -28.97 18.49 15.14
C TYR A 90 -28.35 19.82 14.69
N ARG A 91 -28.41 20.88 15.50
CA ARG A 91 -27.72 22.14 15.17
C ARG A 91 -26.23 22.01 15.34
N THR A 92 -25.77 21.35 16.40
CA THR A 92 -24.34 21.19 16.66
C THR A 92 -23.64 20.43 15.54
N VAL A 93 -24.24 19.35 15.03
CA VAL A 93 -23.64 18.56 13.95
C VAL A 93 -23.61 19.33 12.63
N THR A 94 -24.68 20.06 12.27
CA THR A 94 -24.70 20.83 11.02
C THR A 94 -23.78 22.06 11.08
N GLN A 95 -23.54 22.60 12.28
CA GLN A 95 -22.55 23.67 12.51
C GLN A 95 -21.10 23.22 12.32
N LEU A 96 -20.78 21.92 12.30
CA LEU A 96 -19.43 21.43 11.97
C LEU A 96 -18.96 21.90 10.59
N LYS A 97 -19.88 22.26 9.69
CA LYS A 97 -19.58 22.87 8.39
C LYS A 97 -18.81 24.20 8.50
N SER A 98 -18.97 24.93 9.60
CA SER A 98 -18.17 26.14 9.85
C SER A 98 -16.68 25.82 10.05
N LYS A 99 -16.38 24.67 10.66
CA LYS A 99 -15.01 24.16 10.87
C LYS A 99 -14.49 23.37 9.67
N TYR A 100 -15.38 22.71 8.93
CA TYR A 100 -15.08 21.91 7.75
C TYR A 100 -15.94 22.38 6.55
N PRO A 101 -15.54 23.46 5.83
CA PRO A 101 -16.39 24.10 4.82
C PRO A 101 -16.82 23.23 3.63
N SER A 102 -16.04 22.18 3.34
CA SER A 102 -16.35 21.20 2.28
C SER A 102 -17.24 20.04 2.74
N LEU A 103 -17.52 19.92 4.03
CA LEU A 103 -18.33 18.85 4.60
C LEU A 103 -19.81 19.07 4.28
N LYS A 104 -20.48 18.02 3.83
CA LYS A 104 -21.95 17.95 3.75
C LYS A 104 -22.47 17.14 4.94
N VAL A 105 -23.53 17.61 5.57
CA VAL A 105 -24.13 16.92 6.73
C VAL A 105 -25.54 16.49 6.34
N LEU A 106 -25.76 15.18 6.26
CA LEU A 106 -27.03 14.58 5.87
C LEU A 106 -27.75 14.02 7.11
N LEU A 107 -29.07 14.05 7.10
CA LEU A 107 -29.88 13.34 8.08
C LEU A 107 -30.10 11.90 7.62
N GLY A 108 -29.67 10.92 8.41
CA GLY A 108 -30.01 9.52 8.19
C GLY A 108 -31.42 9.22 8.72
N LEU A 109 -32.28 8.63 7.89
CA LEU A 109 -33.64 8.25 8.28
C LEU A 109 -33.80 6.74 8.14
N GLY A 110 -34.08 6.08 9.26
CA GLY A 110 -34.04 4.62 9.33
C GLY A 110 -32.95 4.16 10.27
N GLY A 111 -31.89 3.58 9.76
CA GLY A 111 -30.88 2.90 10.55
C GLY A 111 -31.16 1.40 10.63
N TYR A 112 -30.10 0.62 10.46
CA TYR A 112 -30.11 -0.82 10.64
C TYR A 112 -29.75 -1.19 12.08
N LYS A 113 -30.76 -1.56 12.87
CA LYS A 113 -30.56 -2.36 14.09
C LYS A 113 -31.05 -3.77 13.80
N PHE A 114 -30.41 -4.79 14.34
CA PHE A 114 -30.70 -6.22 14.13
C PHE A 114 -32.08 -6.68 14.65
N SER A 115 -33.09 -5.80 14.63
CA SER A 115 -34.48 -6.05 14.99
C SER A 115 -35.32 -6.36 13.76
N GLU A 116 -36.51 -6.94 13.97
CA GLU A 116 -37.46 -7.25 12.90
C GLU A 116 -37.77 -6.01 12.03
N PRO A 117 -37.94 -6.22 10.71
CA PRO A 117 -38.25 -5.13 9.79
C PRO A 117 -39.59 -4.50 10.19
N SER A 118 -39.60 -3.18 10.27
CA SER A 118 -40.76 -2.45 10.76
C SER A 118 -41.80 -2.29 9.64
N ILE A 119 -42.96 -2.95 9.77
CA ILE A 119 -44.09 -2.84 8.82
C ILE A 119 -44.52 -1.39 8.54
N LYS A 120 -44.21 -0.48 9.47
CA LYS A 120 -44.44 0.97 9.40
C LYS A 120 -43.87 1.62 8.13
N TYR A 121 -42.76 1.11 7.61
CA TYR A 121 -42.17 1.60 6.37
C TYR A 121 -43.03 1.20 5.15
N LEU A 122 -43.64 0.02 5.17
CA LEU A 122 -44.52 -0.41 4.09
C LEU A 122 -45.86 0.32 4.13
N THR A 123 -46.49 0.43 5.31
CA THR A 123 -47.78 1.12 5.46
C THR A 123 -47.72 2.59 5.04
N LEU A 124 -46.56 3.25 5.19
CA LEU A 124 -46.36 4.62 4.72
C LEU A 124 -46.37 4.70 3.18
N LEU A 125 -45.80 3.71 2.48
CA LEU A 125 -45.80 3.67 1.02
C LEU A 125 -47.20 3.52 0.44
N GLU A 126 -48.08 2.78 1.11
CA GLU A 126 -49.44 2.44 0.67
C GLU A 126 -50.40 3.65 0.60
N SER A 127 -49.99 4.86 1.00
CA SER A 127 -50.82 6.06 0.96
C SER A 127 -50.08 7.30 0.48
N GLY A 128 -50.55 7.89 -0.63
CA GLY A 128 -50.00 9.15 -1.14
C GLY A 128 -50.09 10.31 -0.13
N ALA A 129 -51.16 10.37 0.67
CA ALA A 129 -51.29 11.38 1.73
C ALA A 129 -50.27 11.18 2.87
N ALA A 130 -49.98 9.92 3.22
CA ALA A 130 -48.94 9.58 4.18
C ALA A 130 -47.55 9.98 3.65
N ARG A 131 -47.24 9.67 2.38
CA ARG A 131 -45.99 10.09 1.73
C ARG A 131 -45.82 11.60 1.73
N ILE A 132 -46.85 12.36 1.35
CA ILE A 132 -46.78 13.84 1.37
C ILE A 132 -46.50 14.36 2.79
N THR A 133 -47.19 13.82 3.79
CA THR A 133 -46.99 14.20 5.20
C THR A 133 -45.55 13.92 5.64
N PHE A 134 -45.03 12.75 5.29
CA PHE A 134 -43.66 12.34 5.53
C PHE A 134 -42.66 13.28 4.85
N ILE A 135 -42.80 13.51 3.55
CA ILE A 135 -41.94 14.39 2.75
C ILE A 135 -41.87 15.80 3.35
N ASN A 136 -43.02 16.37 3.71
CA ASN A 136 -43.09 17.70 4.30
C ASN A 136 -42.36 17.76 5.65
N SER A 137 -42.49 16.72 6.47
CA SER A 137 -41.78 16.64 7.74
C SER A 137 -40.26 16.44 7.58
N VAL A 138 -39.80 15.65 6.59
CA VAL A 138 -38.37 15.54 6.26
C VAL A 138 -37.84 16.90 5.83
N TYR A 139 -38.50 17.55 4.86
CA TYR A 139 -38.11 18.88 4.39
C TYR A 139 -38.04 19.89 5.55
N SER A 140 -39.03 19.86 6.46
CA SER A 140 -39.03 20.72 7.65
C SER A 140 -37.83 20.46 8.56
N LEU A 141 -37.47 19.20 8.83
CA LEU A 141 -36.28 18.87 9.64
C LEU A 141 -35.00 19.37 8.97
N LEU A 142 -34.84 19.13 7.66
CA LEU A 142 -33.65 19.56 6.92
C LEU A 142 -33.50 21.08 6.98
N LYS A 143 -34.58 21.81 6.74
CA LYS A 143 -34.60 23.28 6.73
C LYS A 143 -34.38 23.88 8.11
N THR A 144 -35.07 23.37 9.13
CA THR A 144 -34.99 23.91 10.50
C THR A 144 -33.60 23.75 11.11
N TYR A 145 -32.92 22.63 10.83
CA TYR A 145 -31.64 22.27 11.44
C TYR A 145 -30.41 22.48 10.54
N GLY A 146 -30.61 22.81 9.27
CA GLY A 146 -29.52 23.17 8.35
C GLY A 146 -28.75 21.99 7.76
N PHE A 147 -29.42 20.85 7.59
CA PHE A 147 -28.85 19.69 6.88
C PHE A 147 -28.74 19.96 5.37
N ASP A 148 -27.81 19.30 4.69
CA ASP A 148 -27.60 19.40 3.24
C ASP A 148 -28.42 18.38 2.44
N GLY A 149 -29.14 17.48 3.12
CA GLY A 149 -29.93 16.44 2.48
C GLY A 149 -30.26 15.29 3.42
N VAL A 150 -30.82 14.21 2.86
CA VAL A 150 -31.23 13.01 3.59
C VAL A 150 -30.63 11.76 2.95
N ASP A 151 -30.28 10.78 3.79
CA ASP A 151 -30.02 9.40 3.38
C ASP A 151 -31.14 8.50 3.91
N LEU A 152 -31.84 7.81 3.02
CA LEU A 152 -32.94 6.91 3.39
C LEU A 152 -32.44 5.47 3.53
N GLU A 153 -32.53 4.95 4.74
CA GLU A 153 -32.29 3.54 5.05
C GLU A 153 -33.63 2.82 5.20
N TRP A 154 -34.34 2.65 4.08
CA TRP A 154 -35.69 2.10 4.09
C TRP A 154 -35.69 0.62 4.53
N GLN A 155 -36.50 0.30 5.54
CA GLN A 155 -36.53 -1.04 6.14
C GLN A 155 -37.56 -1.94 5.44
N PHE A 156 -37.16 -2.53 4.31
CA PHE A 156 -37.96 -3.56 3.64
C PHE A 156 -37.94 -4.90 4.39
N PRO A 157 -38.91 -5.81 4.13
CA PRO A 157 -38.94 -7.16 4.69
C PRO A 157 -37.61 -7.90 4.54
N MET A 158 -37.24 -8.62 5.58
CA MET A 158 -36.02 -9.42 5.62
C MET A 158 -36.17 -10.68 4.77
N ASN A 159 -35.20 -10.93 3.91
CA ASN A 159 -35.08 -12.24 3.24
C ASN A 159 -34.92 -13.37 4.26
N LYS A 160 -35.49 -14.56 4.01
CA LYS A 160 -35.11 -15.77 4.76
C LYS A 160 -33.66 -16.15 4.43
N PRO A 161 -32.82 -16.58 5.40
CA PRO A 161 -31.46 -17.04 5.12
C PRO A 161 -31.48 -18.17 4.09
N LYS A 162 -30.81 -17.98 2.95
CA LYS A 162 -30.63 -19.03 1.96
C LYS A 162 -29.61 -20.03 2.50
N LYS A 163 -30.01 -21.30 2.67
CA LYS A 163 -29.11 -22.36 3.13
C LYS A 163 -28.16 -22.77 2.01
N ASN A 164 -26.89 -22.97 2.32
CA ASN A 164 -25.92 -23.61 1.42
C ASN A 164 -26.42 -25.04 1.12
N ARG A 165 -26.51 -25.40 -0.16
CA ARG A 165 -26.99 -26.73 -0.60
C ARG A 165 -26.07 -27.25 -1.69
N SER A 166 -25.74 -28.54 -1.62
CA SER A 166 -25.03 -29.23 -2.69
C SER A 166 -25.85 -29.20 -3.99
N THR A 167 -25.19 -29.34 -5.14
CA THR A 167 -25.81 -29.35 -6.47
C THR A 167 -26.95 -30.38 -6.57
N LEU A 168 -26.77 -31.58 -6.00
CA LEU A 168 -27.81 -32.61 -5.92
C LEU A 168 -28.97 -32.23 -4.98
N GLY A 169 -28.66 -31.61 -3.84
CA GLY A 169 -29.68 -31.09 -2.90
C GLY A 169 -30.47 -29.91 -3.47
N GLY A 170 -29.86 -29.12 -4.36
CA GLY A 170 -30.51 -28.05 -5.13
C GLY A 170 -31.54 -28.58 -6.12
N VAL A 171 -31.23 -29.66 -6.84
CA VAL A 171 -32.15 -30.32 -7.79
C VAL A 171 -33.35 -30.94 -7.07
N TRP A 172 -33.13 -31.69 -5.98
CA TRP A 172 -34.21 -32.29 -5.19
C TRP A 172 -35.15 -31.24 -4.58
N HIS A 173 -34.59 -30.13 -4.09
CA HIS A 173 -35.41 -29.06 -3.52
C HIS A 173 -36.07 -28.17 -4.57
N GLY A 174 -35.51 -28.08 -5.78
CA GLY A 174 -36.19 -27.51 -6.95
C GLY A 174 -37.45 -28.31 -7.27
N PHE A 175 -37.35 -29.64 -7.26
CA PHE A 175 -38.50 -30.53 -7.40
C PHE A 175 -39.54 -30.32 -6.29
N LYS A 176 -39.10 -30.20 -5.02
CA LYS A 176 -40.00 -29.95 -3.87
C LYS A 176 -40.70 -28.58 -3.94
N LYS A 177 -40.03 -27.54 -4.45
CA LYS A 177 -40.61 -26.19 -4.65
C LYS A 177 -41.78 -26.16 -5.64
N VAL A 178 -41.80 -27.07 -6.61
CA VAL A 178 -42.93 -27.21 -7.55
C VAL A 178 -44.20 -27.74 -6.85
N PHE A 179 -44.06 -28.47 -5.73
CA PHE A 179 -45.18 -29.06 -5.00
C PHE A 179 -45.54 -28.34 -3.69
N SER A 180 -44.64 -27.51 -3.14
CA SER A 180 -44.89 -26.70 -1.96
C SER A 180 -44.72 -25.23 -2.31
N GLY A 181 -45.84 -24.53 -2.55
CA GLY A 181 -45.90 -23.13 -2.97
C GLY A 181 -44.92 -22.20 -2.24
N ASP A 182 -44.39 -21.22 -2.97
CA ASP A 182 -43.42 -20.26 -2.46
C ASP A 182 -43.94 -19.53 -1.22
N SER A 183 -43.12 -19.41 -0.18
CA SER A 183 -43.42 -18.46 0.90
C SER A 183 -43.16 -17.05 0.38
N VAL A 184 -44.22 -16.36 -0.02
CA VAL A 184 -44.22 -14.97 -0.45
C VAL A 184 -43.61 -14.10 0.68
N LEU A 185 -42.55 -13.33 0.38
CA LEU A 185 -41.85 -12.47 1.36
C LEU A 185 -42.69 -11.23 1.73
N ASP A 186 -43.45 -10.76 0.76
CA ASP A 186 -44.41 -9.66 0.84
C ASP A 186 -45.39 -9.84 -0.32
N GLU A 187 -46.67 -9.95 0.00
CA GLU A 187 -47.75 -10.16 -0.97
C GLU A 187 -47.95 -8.96 -1.90
N LYS A 188 -47.51 -7.77 -1.47
CA LYS A 188 -47.61 -6.51 -2.20
C LYS A 188 -46.26 -5.98 -2.69
N ALA A 189 -45.26 -6.85 -2.86
CA ALA A 189 -43.90 -6.44 -3.19
C ALA A 189 -43.81 -5.56 -4.46
N ASP A 190 -44.62 -5.85 -5.49
CA ASP A 190 -44.68 -5.04 -6.71
C ASP A 190 -45.29 -3.65 -6.46
N GLU A 191 -46.39 -3.57 -5.68
CA GLU A 191 -46.99 -2.28 -5.27
C GLU A 191 -45.99 -1.46 -4.45
N HIS A 192 -45.32 -2.07 -3.45
CA HIS A 192 -44.35 -1.37 -2.63
C HIS A 192 -43.11 -0.93 -3.42
N ARG A 193 -42.70 -1.67 -4.46
CA ARG A 193 -41.64 -1.25 -5.39
C ARG A 193 -42.04 0.01 -6.17
N GLU A 194 -43.26 0.06 -6.67
CA GLU A 194 -43.80 1.22 -7.39
C GLU A 194 -43.96 2.43 -6.46
N GLU A 195 -44.50 2.23 -5.27
CA GLU A 195 -44.72 3.31 -4.30
C GLU A 195 -43.42 3.84 -3.70
N PHE A 196 -42.39 3.01 -3.53
CA PHE A 196 -41.05 3.49 -3.16
C PHE A 196 -40.44 4.34 -4.28
N THR A 197 -40.66 3.97 -5.53
CA THR A 197 -40.28 4.79 -6.70
C THR A 197 -40.99 6.14 -6.68
N ALA A 198 -42.29 6.15 -6.37
CA ALA A 198 -43.07 7.36 -6.21
C ALA A 198 -42.53 8.24 -5.07
N LEU A 199 -42.24 7.67 -3.91
CA LEU A 199 -41.65 8.37 -2.76
C LEU A 199 -40.34 9.08 -3.13
N LEU A 200 -39.40 8.40 -3.81
CA LEU A 200 -38.12 8.99 -4.20
C LEU A 200 -38.28 10.12 -5.22
N ARG A 201 -39.21 9.96 -6.18
CA ARG A 201 -39.55 11.01 -7.15
C ARG A 201 -40.14 12.24 -6.44
N GLU A 202 -41.08 12.04 -5.54
CA GLU A 202 -41.76 13.11 -4.79
C GLU A 202 -40.79 13.85 -3.86
N LEU A 203 -39.92 13.12 -3.13
CA LEU A 203 -38.83 13.70 -2.34
C LEU A 203 -37.88 14.54 -3.19
N LYS A 204 -37.40 13.99 -4.31
CA LYS A 204 -36.47 14.74 -5.17
C LYS A 204 -37.12 16.00 -5.71
N ASN A 205 -38.41 15.97 -6.04
CA ASN A 205 -39.15 17.16 -6.46
C ASN A 205 -39.23 18.21 -5.34
N ALA A 206 -39.55 17.81 -4.11
CA ALA A 206 -39.58 18.71 -2.95
C ALA A 206 -38.20 19.34 -2.63
N PHE A 207 -37.12 18.64 -2.95
CA PHE A 207 -35.74 19.07 -2.64
C PHE A 207 -35.11 19.99 -3.69
N ARG A 208 -35.69 20.11 -4.88
CA ARG A 208 -35.08 20.84 -6.00
C ARG A 208 -34.83 22.32 -5.72
N SER A 209 -35.75 23.01 -5.05
CA SER A 209 -35.66 24.46 -4.80
C SER A 209 -34.48 24.83 -3.92
N ASP A 210 -34.18 24.01 -2.92
CA ASP A 210 -33.16 24.28 -1.90
C ASP A 210 -31.88 23.47 -2.13
N GLY A 211 -31.85 22.63 -3.18
CA GLY A 211 -30.67 21.87 -3.59
C GLY A 211 -30.30 20.74 -2.63
N TYR A 212 -31.26 20.20 -1.86
CA TYR A 212 -30.98 19.10 -0.93
C TYR A 212 -30.57 17.82 -1.67
N GLN A 213 -29.58 17.12 -1.11
CA GLN A 213 -29.17 15.80 -1.59
C GLN A 213 -30.15 14.72 -1.14
N LEU A 214 -30.37 13.74 -2.02
CA LEU A 214 -31.14 12.54 -1.74
C LEU A 214 -30.29 11.30 -2.01
N GLY A 215 -29.94 10.59 -0.94
CA GLY A 215 -29.30 9.28 -0.98
C GLY A 215 -30.23 8.19 -0.49
N ILE A 216 -29.90 6.94 -0.85
CA ILE A 216 -30.45 5.76 -0.16
C ILE A 216 -29.30 4.86 0.28
N THR A 217 -29.51 4.15 1.39
CA THR A 217 -28.69 3.00 1.77
C THR A 217 -29.50 1.72 1.57
N VAL A 218 -28.96 0.83 0.73
CA VAL A 218 -29.46 -0.53 0.56
C VAL A 218 -28.97 -1.35 1.75
N LEU A 219 -29.85 -1.56 2.73
CA LEU A 219 -29.51 -2.28 3.96
C LEU A 219 -29.12 -3.75 3.68
N PRO A 220 -28.26 -4.37 4.53
CA PRO A 220 -27.74 -5.73 4.32
C PRO A 220 -28.72 -6.83 3.93
N HIS A 221 -29.95 -6.75 4.46
CA HIS A 221 -30.97 -7.78 4.32
C HIS A 221 -31.94 -7.53 3.16
N VAL A 222 -31.86 -6.36 2.50
CA VAL A 222 -32.83 -5.93 1.50
C VAL A 222 -32.48 -6.54 0.15
N ASN A 223 -33.49 -7.12 -0.52
CA ASN A 223 -33.34 -7.58 -1.90
C ASN A 223 -33.70 -6.44 -2.86
N SER A 224 -32.69 -5.76 -3.43
CA SER A 224 -32.93 -4.67 -4.37
C SER A 224 -33.74 -5.09 -5.60
N SER A 225 -33.60 -6.33 -6.10
CA SER A 225 -34.36 -6.80 -7.27
C SER A 225 -35.86 -6.97 -7.00
N VAL A 226 -36.27 -7.08 -5.74
CA VAL A 226 -37.69 -7.21 -5.38
C VAL A 226 -38.29 -5.83 -5.14
N PHE A 227 -37.63 -5.00 -4.35
CA PHE A 227 -38.22 -3.77 -3.80
C PHE A 227 -37.80 -2.48 -4.51
N MET A 228 -36.86 -2.53 -5.46
CA MET A 228 -36.31 -1.33 -6.09
C MET A 228 -36.29 -1.47 -7.62
N ASP A 229 -37.02 -0.60 -8.30
CA ASP A 229 -36.88 -0.38 -9.74
C ASP A 229 -35.65 0.52 -9.99
N ILE A 230 -34.47 -0.11 -10.05
CA ILE A 230 -33.17 0.58 -10.15
C ILE A 230 -33.16 1.58 -11.34
N PRO A 231 -33.55 1.21 -12.58
CA PRO A 231 -33.63 2.16 -13.68
C PRO A 231 -34.54 3.36 -13.42
N ALA A 232 -35.69 3.15 -12.77
CA ALA A 232 -36.64 4.22 -12.49
C ALA A 232 -36.15 5.18 -11.39
N ILE A 233 -35.44 4.68 -10.38
CA ILE A 233 -35.06 5.50 -9.21
C ILE A 233 -33.70 6.20 -9.34
N ILE A 234 -32.75 5.64 -10.10
CA ILE A 234 -31.34 6.08 -10.06
C ILE A 234 -31.13 7.55 -10.47
N ASN A 235 -32.05 8.12 -11.25
CA ASN A 235 -32.00 9.52 -11.67
C ASN A 235 -32.48 10.49 -10.59
N TYR A 236 -33.21 10.02 -9.58
CA TYR A 236 -33.62 10.85 -8.44
C TYR A 236 -32.55 10.95 -7.35
N LEU A 237 -31.55 10.06 -7.39
CA LEU A 237 -30.57 9.89 -6.32
C LEU A 237 -29.23 10.56 -6.65
N ASP A 238 -28.61 11.17 -5.63
CA ASP A 238 -27.26 11.75 -5.70
C ASP A 238 -26.18 10.67 -5.43
N PHE A 239 -26.55 9.63 -4.69
CA PHE A 239 -25.76 8.42 -4.48
C PHE A 239 -26.64 7.25 -4.00
N VAL A 240 -26.10 6.02 -4.11
CA VAL A 240 -26.65 4.79 -3.54
C VAL A 240 -25.55 4.14 -2.71
N ASN A 241 -25.75 4.02 -1.41
CA ASN A 241 -24.85 3.33 -0.50
C ASN A 241 -25.23 1.84 -0.40
N ILE A 242 -24.33 0.96 -0.84
CA ILE A 242 -24.52 -0.48 -0.83
C ILE A 242 -23.91 -1.04 0.45
N ALA A 243 -24.76 -1.37 1.43
CA ALA A 243 -24.36 -1.97 2.69
C ALA A 243 -24.19 -3.50 2.57
N ALA A 244 -23.24 -3.93 1.73
CA ALA A 244 -22.94 -5.34 1.48
C ALA A 244 -22.07 -5.99 2.59
N TYR A 245 -22.49 -5.81 3.83
CA TYR A 245 -22.02 -6.53 5.02
C TYR A 245 -23.19 -7.29 5.63
N ASP A 246 -23.00 -7.96 6.77
CA ASP A 246 -24.02 -8.79 7.43
C ASP A 246 -24.72 -9.81 6.52
N GLN A 247 -23.98 -10.28 5.52
CA GLN A 247 -24.40 -11.36 4.61
C GLN A 247 -24.63 -12.66 5.40
N GLN A 248 -23.90 -12.81 6.51
CA GLN A 248 -24.05 -13.84 7.53
C GLN A 248 -24.01 -13.15 8.89
N THR A 249 -24.92 -13.52 9.79
CA THR A 249 -24.91 -13.01 11.18
C THR A 249 -25.21 -14.14 12.16
N PRO A 250 -24.70 -14.08 13.40
CA PRO A 250 -24.96 -15.12 14.40
C PRO A 250 -26.44 -15.26 14.78
N THR A 251 -27.24 -14.20 14.61
CA THR A 251 -28.67 -14.24 14.89
C THR A 251 -29.48 -14.89 13.77
N ARG A 252 -29.10 -14.67 12.51
CA ARG A 252 -29.76 -15.21 11.31
C ARG A 252 -29.23 -16.60 10.91
N ASN A 253 -27.97 -16.85 11.22
CA ASN A 253 -27.20 -18.05 10.90
C ASN A 253 -26.65 -18.67 12.18
N LYS A 254 -27.55 -19.02 13.11
CA LYS A 254 -27.17 -19.54 14.44
C LYS A 254 -26.26 -20.76 14.37
N LYS A 255 -26.48 -21.63 13.39
CA LYS A 255 -25.79 -22.92 13.31
C LYS A 255 -24.48 -22.91 12.52
N GLU A 256 -24.17 -21.81 11.85
CA GLU A 256 -23.06 -21.75 10.90
C GLU A 256 -22.37 -20.38 10.94
N ALA A 257 -21.06 -20.37 11.22
CA ALA A 257 -20.21 -19.19 11.17
C ALA A 257 -19.51 -19.10 9.80
N ASP A 258 -19.60 -17.93 9.17
CA ASP A 258 -19.01 -17.65 7.86
C ASP A 258 -18.77 -16.13 7.68
N HIS A 259 -18.06 -15.73 6.63
CA HIS A 259 -17.72 -14.34 6.35
C HIS A 259 -18.95 -13.43 6.29
N ALA A 260 -18.94 -12.37 7.09
CA ALA A 260 -20.05 -11.43 7.17
C ALA A 260 -20.06 -10.39 6.04
N ALA A 261 -18.90 -10.05 5.47
CA ALA A 261 -18.78 -8.98 4.48
C ALA A 261 -17.77 -9.27 3.35
N PRO A 262 -17.83 -10.43 2.68
CA PRO A 262 -16.86 -10.79 1.65
C PRO A 262 -16.89 -9.85 0.45
N LEU A 263 -15.70 -9.51 -0.07
CA LEU A 263 -15.59 -8.62 -1.24
C LEU A 263 -16.01 -9.32 -2.53
N TYR A 264 -15.62 -10.59 -2.70
CA TYR A 264 -15.97 -11.41 -3.85
C TYR A 264 -16.67 -12.71 -3.44
N GLU A 265 -17.22 -13.39 -4.44
CA GLU A 265 -17.92 -14.66 -4.30
C GLU A 265 -16.99 -15.80 -3.84
N LEU A 266 -17.49 -16.60 -2.89
CA LEU A 266 -16.87 -17.83 -2.39
C LEU A 266 -17.54 -19.04 -3.05
N SER A 267 -16.74 -20.08 -3.35
CA SER A 267 -17.27 -21.35 -3.86
C SER A 267 -18.22 -21.97 -2.84
N GLU A 268 -19.27 -22.65 -3.32
CA GLU A 268 -20.28 -23.31 -2.48
C GLU A 268 -21.04 -22.37 -1.53
N ARG A 269 -21.10 -21.08 -1.86
CA ARG A 269 -21.94 -20.08 -1.19
C ARG A 269 -22.99 -19.52 -2.11
N VAL A 270 -23.94 -18.79 -1.53
CA VAL A 270 -25.03 -18.14 -2.27
C VAL A 270 -24.42 -17.15 -3.27
N PRO A 271 -24.59 -17.37 -4.60
CA PRO A 271 -24.06 -16.48 -5.61
C PRO A 271 -24.59 -15.04 -5.44
N GLY A 272 -23.70 -14.06 -5.65
CA GLY A 272 -24.04 -12.65 -5.50
C GLY A 272 -24.16 -12.11 -4.07
N ASN A 273 -24.07 -12.96 -3.03
CA ASN A 273 -24.15 -12.56 -1.61
C ASN A 273 -22.79 -12.04 -1.09
N ASN A 274 -22.25 -11.02 -1.77
CA ASN A 274 -20.94 -10.39 -1.53
C ASN A 274 -20.93 -8.98 -2.14
N VAL A 275 -19.92 -8.17 -1.82
CA VAL A 275 -19.82 -6.78 -2.28
C VAL A 275 -19.84 -6.66 -3.82
N ASP A 276 -19.01 -7.43 -4.54
CA ASP A 276 -18.97 -7.37 -6.01
C ASP A 276 -20.28 -7.84 -6.63
N GLY A 277 -20.92 -8.86 -6.08
CA GLY A 277 -22.24 -9.35 -6.51
C GLY A 277 -23.32 -8.28 -6.43
N GLN A 278 -23.45 -7.61 -5.28
CA GLN A 278 -24.43 -6.54 -5.10
C GLN A 278 -24.11 -5.31 -5.97
N VAL A 279 -22.83 -4.92 -6.08
CA VAL A 279 -22.43 -3.82 -6.98
C VAL A 279 -22.76 -4.16 -8.43
N ARG A 280 -22.48 -5.39 -8.88
CA ARG A 280 -22.79 -5.83 -10.24
C ARG A 280 -24.28 -5.75 -10.53
N GLN A 281 -25.15 -6.12 -9.59
CA GLN A 281 -26.60 -6.02 -9.76
C GLN A 281 -27.04 -4.59 -10.11
N TRP A 282 -26.50 -3.58 -9.44
CA TRP A 282 -26.80 -2.19 -9.75
C TRP A 282 -26.24 -1.75 -11.10
N LEU A 283 -25.00 -2.11 -11.40
CA LEU A 283 -24.36 -1.79 -12.68
C LEU A 283 -25.09 -2.43 -13.88
N THR A 284 -25.52 -3.69 -13.77
CA THR A 284 -26.26 -4.39 -14.83
C THR A 284 -27.65 -3.81 -15.05
N ASN A 285 -28.22 -3.11 -14.06
CA ASN A 285 -29.46 -2.36 -14.16
C ASN A 285 -29.22 -0.88 -14.54
N ASN A 286 -28.14 -0.59 -15.25
CA ASN A 286 -27.77 0.73 -15.77
C ASN A 286 -27.56 1.82 -14.71
N ALA A 287 -27.27 1.46 -13.46
CA ALA A 287 -26.89 2.46 -12.47
C ALA A 287 -25.49 3.02 -12.79
N PRO A 288 -25.31 4.36 -12.84
CA PRO A 288 -23.98 4.93 -13.06
C PRO A 288 -23.04 4.56 -11.92
N ALA A 289 -21.88 4.00 -12.25
CA ALA A 289 -20.85 3.61 -11.28
C ALA A 289 -20.51 4.77 -10.30
N SER A 290 -20.44 6.00 -10.81
CA SER A 290 -20.15 7.22 -10.04
C SER A 290 -21.19 7.58 -8.96
N LYS A 291 -22.36 6.95 -8.97
CA LYS A 291 -23.37 7.09 -7.90
C LYS A 291 -23.30 5.97 -6.86
N LEU A 292 -22.63 4.86 -7.14
CA LEU A 292 -22.57 3.71 -6.24
C LEU A 292 -21.47 3.91 -5.19
N ILE A 293 -21.83 3.80 -3.92
CA ILE A 293 -20.93 3.88 -2.77
C ILE A 293 -20.89 2.51 -2.12
N VAL A 294 -19.70 2.02 -1.78
CA VAL A 294 -19.55 0.73 -1.07
C VAL A 294 -19.35 1.01 0.42
N SER A 295 -20.21 0.43 1.25
CA SER A 295 -20.11 0.55 2.69
C SER A 295 -19.13 -0.45 3.29
N ILE A 296 -18.31 0.02 4.22
CA ILE A 296 -17.30 -0.74 4.95
C ILE A 296 -17.73 -0.74 6.43
N PRO A 297 -18.05 -1.91 7.01
CA PRO A 297 -18.39 -1.98 8.42
C PRO A 297 -17.14 -1.79 9.28
N THR A 298 -17.28 -1.12 10.43
CA THR A 298 -16.21 -0.94 11.43
C THR A 298 -16.40 -1.83 12.65
N PHE A 299 -17.26 -2.84 12.53
CA PHE A 299 -17.60 -3.80 13.57
C PHE A 299 -17.36 -5.25 13.09
N GLY A 300 -17.32 -6.18 14.03
CA GLY A 300 -17.25 -7.62 13.81
C GLY A 300 -18.52 -8.37 14.21
N ARG A 301 -18.72 -9.53 13.60
CA ARG A 301 -19.80 -10.50 13.87
C ARG A 301 -19.20 -11.73 14.54
N GLY A 302 -19.71 -12.08 15.73
CA GLY A 302 -19.17 -13.13 16.58
C GLY A 302 -20.12 -14.31 16.78
N TRP A 303 -19.60 -15.53 16.59
CA TRP A 303 -20.31 -16.78 16.83
C TRP A 303 -19.68 -17.55 17.98
N LYS A 304 -20.53 -18.22 18.77
CA LYS A 304 -20.10 -19.21 19.74
C LYS A 304 -19.74 -20.50 19.01
N LEU A 305 -18.50 -20.98 19.19
CA LEU A 305 -18.06 -22.28 18.68
C LEU A 305 -18.36 -23.38 19.70
N THR A 306 -18.49 -24.61 19.19
CA THR A 306 -18.78 -25.83 19.97
C THR A 306 -17.78 -26.92 19.59
N GLU A 307 -17.83 -28.07 20.25
CA GLU A 307 -16.96 -29.22 19.91
C GLU A 307 -17.13 -29.66 18.44
N ASP A 308 -18.33 -29.49 17.87
CA ASP A 308 -18.64 -29.83 16.48
C ASP A 308 -18.02 -28.85 15.46
N SER A 309 -17.41 -27.75 15.90
CA SER A 309 -16.82 -26.74 15.03
C SER A 309 -15.53 -27.18 14.32
N GLY A 310 -14.99 -28.37 14.62
CA GLY A 310 -13.71 -28.84 14.07
C GLY A 310 -12.51 -28.14 14.73
N ILE A 311 -11.33 -28.09 14.07
CA ILE A 311 -10.11 -27.49 14.66
C ILE A 311 -9.43 -26.43 13.79
N THR A 312 -9.87 -26.27 12.55
CA THR A 312 -9.16 -25.46 11.54
C THR A 312 -9.50 -23.98 11.64
N GLY A 313 -10.68 -23.66 12.17
CA GLY A 313 -11.25 -22.31 12.16
C GLY A 313 -11.60 -21.79 10.75
N VAL A 314 -11.58 -22.64 9.72
CA VAL A 314 -11.89 -22.25 8.33
C VAL A 314 -13.41 -22.29 8.10
N PRO A 315 -14.06 -21.17 7.72
CA PRO A 315 -15.49 -21.16 7.46
C PRO A 315 -15.88 -21.97 6.20
N PRO A 316 -17.06 -22.61 6.17
CA PRO A 316 -18.15 -22.47 7.14
C PRO A 316 -17.94 -23.43 8.32
N LEU A 317 -18.18 -22.97 9.55
CA LEU A 317 -18.00 -23.78 10.77
C LEU A 317 -19.33 -23.98 11.47
N ALA A 318 -19.54 -25.15 12.09
CA ALA A 318 -20.65 -25.33 13.02
C ALA A 318 -20.53 -24.30 14.16
N ALA A 319 -21.65 -23.73 14.57
CA ALA A 319 -21.73 -22.72 15.62
C ALA A 319 -23.04 -22.87 16.42
N ASP A 320 -23.11 -22.20 17.58
CA ASP A 320 -24.28 -22.18 18.44
C ASP A 320 -24.69 -20.75 18.80
N GLY A 321 -25.08 -19.99 17.79
CA GLY A 321 -25.60 -18.65 17.93
C GLY A 321 -24.53 -17.59 18.22
N PRO A 322 -24.94 -16.43 18.75
CA PRO A 322 -24.04 -15.32 19.01
C PRO A 322 -23.07 -15.62 20.14
N SER A 323 -21.84 -15.13 20.00
CA SER A 323 -20.84 -15.15 21.07
C SER A 323 -21.20 -14.15 22.17
N ASN A 324 -20.54 -14.29 23.32
CA ASN A 324 -20.71 -13.41 24.48
C ASN A 324 -20.50 -11.92 24.13
N PRO A 325 -21.21 -10.99 24.80
CA PRO A 325 -21.10 -9.57 24.48
C PRO A 325 -19.72 -9.01 24.83
N GLY A 326 -19.24 -8.06 24.03
CA GLY A 326 -18.02 -7.31 24.32
C GLY A 326 -18.20 -6.28 25.45
N PRO A 327 -17.10 -5.84 26.11
CA PRO A 327 -17.16 -4.95 27.26
C PRO A 327 -17.61 -3.50 26.93
N GLN A 328 -17.52 -3.07 25.68
CA GLN A 328 -17.90 -1.73 25.22
C GLN A 328 -19.26 -1.72 24.55
N THR A 329 -19.52 -2.65 23.63
CA THR A 329 -20.76 -2.70 22.85
C THR A 329 -21.90 -3.40 23.58
N GLN A 330 -21.59 -4.25 24.55
CA GLN A 330 -22.54 -4.98 25.39
C GLN A 330 -23.64 -5.70 24.61
N THR A 331 -23.35 -6.13 23.38
CA THR A 331 -24.30 -6.77 22.48
C THR A 331 -23.75 -8.13 22.04
N GLU A 332 -24.53 -9.20 22.23
CA GLU A 332 -24.12 -10.56 21.87
C GLU A 332 -23.80 -10.67 20.36
N GLY A 333 -22.66 -11.28 20.05
CA GLY A 333 -22.22 -11.51 18.67
C GLY A 333 -21.93 -10.24 17.85
N PHE A 334 -21.78 -9.09 18.50
CA PHE A 334 -21.45 -7.80 17.89
C PHE A 334 -20.25 -7.21 18.63
N TYR A 335 -19.20 -6.81 17.90
CA TYR A 335 -18.00 -6.20 18.48
C TYR A 335 -17.60 -4.95 17.71
N SER A 336 -17.11 -3.91 18.39
CA SER A 336 -16.41 -2.81 17.72
C SER A 336 -15.04 -3.29 17.21
N TRP A 337 -14.43 -2.58 16.24
CA TRP A 337 -13.06 -2.85 15.83
C TRP A 337 -12.09 -2.79 17.03
N ALA A 338 -12.29 -1.83 17.94
CA ALA A 338 -11.46 -1.72 19.14
C ALA A 338 -11.56 -2.96 20.05
N GLU A 339 -12.76 -3.53 20.22
CA GLU A 339 -12.96 -4.79 20.97
C GLU A 339 -12.31 -5.98 20.26
N VAL A 340 -12.49 -6.11 18.94
CA VAL A 340 -11.84 -7.17 18.17
C VAL A 340 -10.33 -7.06 18.26
N CYS A 341 -9.75 -5.86 18.13
CA CYS A 341 -8.32 -5.65 18.27
C CYS A 341 -7.80 -6.02 19.67
N ALA A 342 -8.53 -5.69 20.73
CA ALA A 342 -8.17 -6.07 22.10
C ALA A 342 -8.21 -7.59 22.32
N MET A 343 -9.06 -8.30 21.58
CA MET A 343 -9.16 -9.76 21.57
C MET A 343 -8.03 -10.44 20.76
N LEU A 344 -7.34 -9.73 19.86
CA LEU A 344 -6.18 -10.26 19.12
C LEU A 344 -4.92 -10.29 19.99
N PRO A 345 -3.85 -11.03 19.60
CA PRO A 345 -2.66 -11.17 20.42
C PRO A 345 -1.99 -9.82 20.66
N ASN A 346 -1.85 -9.45 21.93
CA ASN A 346 -1.18 -8.24 22.40
C ASN A 346 -0.40 -8.53 23.70
N PRO A 347 0.51 -7.62 24.12
CA PRO A 347 1.35 -7.87 25.30
C PRO A 347 0.57 -8.21 26.58
N SER A 348 -0.65 -7.69 26.74
CA SER A 348 -1.46 -7.93 27.93
C SER A 348 -2.25 -9.24 27.93
N ASN A 349 -2.54 -9.84 26.77
CA ASN A 349 -3.38 -11.04 26.69
C ASN A 349 -2.65 -12.32 26.24
N THR A 350 -1.44 -12.23 25.67
CA THR A 350 -0.73 -13.39 25.08
C THR A 350 -0.48 -14.56 26.05
N ALA A 351 -0.38 -14.29 27.35
CA ALA A 351 -0.21 -15.32 28.38
C ALA A 351 -1.53 -15.83 28.98
N LEU A 352 -2.66 -15.15 28.73
CA LEU A 352 -3.96 -15.47 29.32
C LEU A 352 -4.55 -16.76 28.73
N LYS A 353 -5.46 -17.38 29.48
CA LYS A 353 -6.06 -18.70 29.19
C LYS A 353 -7.59 -18.61 29.30
N GLY A 354 -8.29 -19.65 28.84
CA GLY A 354 -9.75 -19.73 28.91
C GLY A 354 -10.43 -18.59 28.13
N ALA A 355 -11.41 -17.94 28.75
CA ALA A 355 -12.18 -16.84 28.18
C ALA A 355 -11.34 -15.63 27.74
N ASP A 356 -10.18 -15.41 28.36
CA ASP A 356 -9.32 -14.24 28.15
C ASP A 356 -8.14 -14.51 27.20
N ALA A 357 -7.98 -15.75 26.73
CA ALA A 357 -6.93 -16.10 25.78
C ALA A 357 -7.12 -15.33 24.45
N PRO A 358 -6.04 -14.94 23.76
CA PRO A 358 -6.17 -14.18 22.52
C PRO A 358 -6.81 -15.04 21.41
N LEU A 359 -7.57 -14.39 20.54
CA LEU A 359 -8.04 -14.98 19.30
C LEU A 359 -6.87 -15.06 18.30
N ARG A 360 -6.83 -16.13 17.52
CA ARG A 360 -5.91 -16.27 16.39
C ARG A 360 -6.47 -15.53 15.18
N LYS A 361 -5.78 -14.48 14.73
CA LYS A 361 -6.08 -13.81 13.46
C LYS A 361 -5.77 -14.74 12.27
N VAL A 362 -6.69 -14.78 11.31
CA VAL A 362 -6.48 -15.36 9.98
C VAL A 362 -6.81 -14.29 8.94
N GLY A 363 -5.78 -13.86 8.23
CA GLY A 363 -5.93 -12.97 7.08
C GLY A 363 -6.16 -13.76 5.80
N ASP A 364 -6.90 -13.18 4.86
CA ASP A 364 -7.05 -13.73 3.52
C ASP A 364 -5.91 -13.25 2.61
N PRO A 365 -4.95 -14.13 2.22
CA PRO A 365 -3.83 -13.74 1.36
C PRO A 365 -4.28 -13.32 -0.04
N THR A 366 -5.46 -13.75 -0.48
CA THR A 366 -6.05 -13.37 -1.78
C THR A 366 -6.70 -11.99 -1.75
N LYS A 367 -6.98 -11.46 -0.55
CA LYS A 367 -7.65 -10.17 -0.31
C LYS A 367 -9.07 -10.10 -0.87
N ARG A 368 -9.78 -11.23 -0.92
CA ARG A 368 -11.11 -11.37 -1.55
C ARG A 368 -12.27 -11.51 -0.58
N PHE A 369 -12.06 -12.00 0.64
CA PHE A 369 -13.16 -12.43 1.51
C PHE A 369 -13.16 -11.70 2.86
N GLY A 370 -12.06 -11.07 3.23
CA GLY A 370 -11.90 -10.40 4.51
C GLY A 370 -11.14 -11.25 5.53
N SER A 371 -10.91 -10.68 6.71
CA SER A 371 -10.19 -11.32 7.81
C SER A 371 -11.18 -11.90 8.81
N TYR A 372 -10.75 -12.93 9.54
CA TYR A 372 -11.47 -13.43 10.71
C TYR A 372 -10.50 -13.76 11.82
N ALA A 373 -11.02 -13.90 13.03
CA ALA A 373 -10.24 -14.30 14.20
C ALA A 373 -11.02 -15.33 15.00
N PHE A 374 -10.33 -16.33 15.54
CA PHE A 374 -11.02 -17.40 16.26
C PHE A 374 -10.21 -17.96 17.42
N ARG A 375 -10.92 -18.58 18.35
CA ARG A 375 -10.39 -19.41 19.44
C ARG A 375 -11.28 -20.63 19.53
N MET A 376 -10.69 -21.82 19.50
CA MET A 376 -11.45 -23.07 19.67
C MET A 376 -11.99 -23.19 21.09
N PRO A 377 -13.07 -23.94 21.32
CA PRO A 377 -13.51 -24.28 22.66
C PRO A 377 -12.39 -24.96 23.46
N ASP A 378 -12.39 -24.74 24.78
CA ASP A 378 -11.49 -25.44 25.68
C ASP A 378 -11.95 -26.90 25.93
N SER A 379 -11.24 -27.62 26.80
CA SER A 379 -11.55 -29.02 27.12
C SER A 379 -12.91 -29.22 27.79
N SER A 380 -13.55 -28.16 28.29
CA SER A 380 -14.93 -28.18 28.81
C SER A 380 -15.97 -27.85 27.73
N GLY A 381 -15.55 -27.64 26.48
CA GLY A 381 -16.42 -27.21 25.40
C GLY A 381 -16.83 -25.74 25.49
N GLU A 382 -16.17 -24.94 26.33
CA GLU A 382 -16.51 -23.54 26.59
C GLU A 382 -15.54 -22.56 25.90
N HIS A 383 -15.88 -21.27 25.91
CA HIS A 383 -15.03 -20.16 25.43
C HIS A 383 -14.63 -20.17 23.95
N GLY A 384 -15.20 -21.05 23.13
CA GLY A 384 -15.01 -21.05 21.69
C GLY A 384 -15.68 -19.85 21.02
N VAL A 385 -14.92 -19.09 20.22
CA VAL A 385 -15.39 -17.87 19.56
C VAL A 385 -14.83 -17.79 18.14
N TRP A 386 -15.65 -17.38 17.18
CA TRP A 386 -15.23 -17.03 15.82
C TRP A 386 -15.80 -15.68 15.43
N VAL A 387 -14.95 -14.77 14.93
CA VAL A 387 -15.31 -13.39 14.60
C VAL A 387 -14.92 -13.05 13.17
N SER A 388 -15.91 -12.72 12.33
CA SER A 388 -15.68 -12.06 11.03
C SER A 388 -15.65 -10.55 11.24
N TYR A 389 -14.64 -9.85 10.74
CA TYR A 389 -14.51 -8.41 10.96
C TYR A 389 -13.75 -7.71 9.83
N GLU A 390 -13.78 -6.38 9.84
CA GLU A 390 -12.91 -5.54 9.01
C GLU A 390 -11.77 -4.95 9.84
N ASP A 391 -10.58 -4.92 9.25
CA ASP A 391 -9.43 -4.20 9.77
C ASP A 391 -8.95 -3.15 8.76
N PRO A 392 -7.93 -2.33 9.10
CA PRO A 392 -7.41 -1.33 8.17
C PRO A 392 -6.97 -1.90 6.81
N ASP A 393 -6.48 -3.15 6.76
CA ASP A 393 -6.04 -3.78 5.52
C ASP A 393 -7.23 -4.17 4.65
N THR A 394 -8.24 -4.84 5.21
CA THR A 394 -9.43 -5.28 4.46
C THR A 394 -10.30 -4.09 4.01
N ALA A 395 -10.41 -3.06 4.84
CA ALA A 395 -11.04 -1.79 4.48
C ALA A 395 -10.29 -1.10 3.32
N GLY A 396 -8.95 -1.11 3.37
CA GLY A 396 -8.10 -0.63 2.28
C GLY A 396 -8.30 -1.40 0.98
N ASN A 397 -8.50 -2.73 1.05
CA ASN A 397 -8.79 -3.56 -0.13
C ASN A 397 -10.15 -3.21 -0.75
N LYS A 398 -11.20 -2.99 0.06
CA LYS A 398 -12.52 -2.53 -0.41
C LYS A 398 -12.46 -1.16 -1.07
N ALA A 399 -11.71 -0.21 -0.49
CA ALA A 399 -11.46 1.08 -1.12
C ALA A 399 -10.69 0.96 -2.45
N GLY A 400 -9.74 0.02 -2.53
CA GLY A 400 -9.04 -0.32 -3.77
C GLY A 400 -9.99 -0.86 -4.85
N TYR A 401 -10.95 -1.72 -4.47
CA TYR A 401 -12.01 -2.21 -5.35
C TYR A 401 -12.91 -1.09 -5.88
N VAL A 402 -13.38 -0.19 -4.99
CA VAL A 402 -14.18 0.99 -5.36
C VAL A 402 -13.48 1.82 -6.40
N LYS A 403 -12.19 2.10 -6.17
CA LYS A 403 -11.35 2.84 -7.11
C LYS A 403 -11.20 2.10 -8.44
N ALA A 404 -10.89 0.81 -8.41
CA ALA A 404 -10.69 0.00 -9.62
C ALA A 404 -11.94 -0.09 -10.51
N LYS A 405 -13.13 -0.04 -9.91
CA LYS A 405 -14.43 -0.08 -10.61
C LYS A 405 -14.97 1.32 -10.94
N ASN A 406 -14.22 2.39 -10.68
CA ASN A 406 -14.66 3.79 -10.84
C ASN A 406 -16.00 4.08 -10.14
N LEU A 407 -16.20 3.51 -8.96
CA LEU A 407 -17.42 3.74 -8.19
C LEU A 407 -17.39 5.13 -7.55
N GLY A 408 -18.57 5.60 -7.13
CA GLY A 408 -18.78 6.93 -6.55
C GLY A 408 -18.02 7.18 -5.25
N GLY A 409 -17.59 6.14 -4.52
CA GLY A 409 -16.85 6.29 -3.28
C GLY A 409 -17.05 5.18 -2.25
N ILE A 410 -16.67 5.46 -1.00
CA ILE A 410 -16.83 4.57 0.15
C ILE A 410 -17.77 5.17 1.20
N ALA A 411 -18.40 4.31 1.99
CA ALA A 411 -19.05 4.69 3.24
C ALA A 411 -18.41 3.93 4.41
N ILE A 412 -18.30 4.56 5.58
CA ILE A 412 -17.84 3.96 6.83
C ILE A 412 -19.03 3.79 7.75
N ASN A 413 -19.36 2.55 8.12
CA ASN A 413 -20.52 2.22 8.94
C ASN A 413 -20.11 1.46 10.23
N ASP A 414 -20.00 2.12 11.37
CA ASP A 414 -20.06 3.57 11.55
C ASP A 414 -18.88 4.08 12.40
N LEU A 415 -18.68 5.40 12.47
CA LEU A 415 -17.53 5.99 13.16
C LEU A 415 -17.43 5.56 14.63
N SER A 416 -18.53 5.18 15.28
CA SER A 416 -18.54 4.78 16.69
C SER A 416 -17.86 3.44 16.97
N TYR A 417 -17.80 2.56 15.96
CA TYR A 417 -17.21 1.24 16.12
C TYR A 417 -15.78 1.15 15.58
N ASP A 418 -15.31 2.17 14.84
CA ASP A 418 -13.88 2.32 14.56
C ASP A 418 -13.14 2.67 15.87
N ASP A 419 -11.81 2.59 15.86
CA ASP A 419 -11.01 2.93 17.03
C ASP A 419 -10.84 4.46 17.16
N PHE A 420 -11.90 5.15 17.58
CA PHE A 420 -11.91 6.61 17.78
C PHE A 420 -11.06 7.07 18.98
N ARG A 421 -10.66 6.14 19.85
CA ARG A 421 -9.79 6.40 21.02
C ARG A 421 -8.31 6.16 20.72
N GLY A 422 -7.99 5.39 19.68
CA GLY A 422 -6.63 4.98 19.35
C GLY A 422 -6.07 3.91 20.28
N SER A 423 -6.93 3.08 20.87
CA SER A 423 -6.55 2.07 21.86
C SER A 423 -5.82 0.86 21.26
N CYS A 424 -6.01 0.57 19.97
CA CYS A 424 -5.45 -0.59 19.30
C CYS A 424 -3.98 -0.38 18.89
N ALA A 425 -3.68 0.73 18.22
CA ALA A 425 -2.35 1.01 17.64
C ALA A 425 -1.85 2.44 17.86
N GLY A 426 -2.47 3.19 18.80
CA GLY A 426 -2.14 4.59 19.09
C GLY A 426 -2.72 5.61 18.10
N GLU A 427 -3.34 5.15 17.00
CA GLU A 427 -3.92 6.00 15.97
C GLU A 427 -5.45 5.98 16.00
N LYS A 428 -6.09 7.15 15.98
CA LYS A 428 -7.55 7.26 15.89
C LYS A 428 -8.05 6.96 14.47
N PHE A 429 -9.23 6.34 14.39
CA PHE A 429 -9.95 6.04 13.15
C PHE A 429 -9.11 5.26 12.10
N PRO A 430 -8.44 4.16 12.49
CA PRO A 430 -7.54 3.44 11.60
C PRO A 430 -8.24 2.84 10.36
N ILE A 431 -9.50 2.38 10.48
CA ILE A 431 -10.25 1.84 9.34
C ILE A 431 -10.58 2.94 8.34
N LEU A 432 -11.17 4.05 8.80
CA LEU A 432 -11.47 5.21 7.96
C LEU A 432 -10.22 5.73 7.25
N ARG A 433 -9.11 5.91 7.99
CA ARG A 433 -7.86 6.45 7.44
C ARG A 433 -7.28 5.54 6.37
N ALA A 434 -7.26 4.22 6.60
CA ALA A 434 -6.75 3.27 5.62
C ALA A 434 -7.61 3.23 4.34
N ALA A 435 -8.94 3.21 4.48
CA ALA A 435 -9.86 3.24 3.35
C ALA A 435 -9.74 4.56 2.55
N LYS A 436 -9.73 5.72 3.23
CA LYS A 436 -9.52 7.03 2.60
C LYS A 436 -8.20 7.08 1.85
N TYR A 437 -7.11 6.60 2.48
CA TYR A 437 -5.79 6.61 1.87
C TYR A 437 -5.80 5.82 0.56
N ARG A 438 -6.32 4.59 0.55
CA ARG A 438 -6.36 3.74 -0.65
C ARG A 438 -7.27 4.28 -1.75
N LEU A 439 -8.34 4.97 -1.39
CA LEU A 439 -9.25 5.61 -2.36
C LEU A 439 -8.58 6.80 -3.08
N PHE A 440 -7.70 7.55 -2.42
CA PHE A 440 -7.20 8.87 -2.91
C PHE A 440 -5.72 8.95 -3.27
N VAL A 441 -4.96 7.86 -3.30
CA VAL A 441 -3.62 7.88 -3.95
C VAL A 441 -3.79 8.26 -5.44
N GLN A 442 -3.65 9.56 -5.76
CA GLN A 442 -3.89 10.20 -7.07
C GLN A 442 -2.92 9.67 -8.15
N VAL A 443 -3.36 9.29 -9.36
CA VAL A 443 -3.86 10.14 -10.47
C VAL A 443 -2.80 11.10 -11.06
N ALA A 444 -1.51 10.95 -10.73
CA ALA A 444 -0.44 11.56 -11.54
C ALA A 444 -0.13 10.76 -12.84
N VAL A 445 -0.61 9.51 -12.94
CA VAL A 445 -0.23 8.58 -14.01
C VAL A 445 -1.17 8.65 -15.23
N GLU A 446 -2.47 8.88 -15.05
CA GLU A 446 -3.43 8.83 -16.16
C GLU A 446 -3.50 10.15 -16.96
N ALA A 447 -3.26 11.30 -16.32
CA ALA A 447 -3.18 12.60 -17.01
C ALA A 447 -1.98 12.66 -17.97
N ALA A 448 -0.84 12.05 -17.59
CA ALA A 448 0.34 11.91 -18.46
C ALA A 448 0.10 10.93 -19.62
N ARG A 449 -0.86 10.01 -19.49
CA ARG A 449 -1.24 9.02 -20.51
C ARG A 449 -2.12 9.62 -21.61
N ILE A 450 -3.07 10.49 -21.24
CA ILE A 450 -3.98 11.16 -22.19
C ILE A 450 -3.23 12.21 -23.02
N VAL A 451 -2.31 12.97 -22.39
CA VAL A 451 -1.44 13.92 -23.11
C VAL A 451 -0.53 13.19 -24.12
N ARG A 452 -0.13 11.94 -23.86
CA ARG A 452 0.61 11.10 -24.81
C ARG A 452 -0.25 10.51 -25.94
N SER A 453 -1.57 10.42 -25.79
CA SER A 453 -2.46 9.87 -26.83
C SER A 453 -2.92 10.91 -27.87
N LEU A 454 -2.91 12.21 -27.52
CA LEU A 454 -3.37 13.29 -28.40
C LEU A 454 -2.26 13.94 -29.25
N CYS A 455 -1.01 13.52 -29.11
CA CYS A 455 0.07 14.01 -29.95
C CYS A 455 1.13 12.93 -30.26
N PRO A 456 0.83 11.95 -31.13
CA PRO A 456 1.81 10.99 -31.59
C PRO A 456 2.42 11.48 -32.91
N THR A 457 3.21 12.55 -32.89
CA THR A 457 4.33 12.80 -33.82
C THR A 457 4.96 14.16 -33.53
N GLY A 458 6.19 14.16 -33.04
CA GLY A 458 7.07 15.31 -33.11
C GLY A 458 7.81 15.32 -34.46
N LEU A 459 7.66 16.40 -35.22
CA LEU A 459 8.54 16.93 -36.28
C LEU A 459 7.86 18.25 -36.73
N LEU A 460 8.39 19.48 -36.70
CA LEU A 460 9.70 20.09 -36.52
C LEU A 460 9.46 21.58 -36.18
N ILE A 461 10.21 22.16 -35.23
CA ILE A 461 10.54 23.59 -35.28
C ILE A 461 12.00 23.66 -35.74
N ARG A 462 12.22 23.84 -37.04
CA ARG A 462 13.41 24.51 -37.57
C ARG A 462 13.10 25.11 -38.95
N MET A 463 13.17 26.44 -38.97
CA MET A 463 13.44 27.34 -40.09
C MET A 463 12.50 27.34 -41.31
N TRP A 464 11.91 28.51 -41.52
CA TRP A 464 11.14 28.90 -42.70
C TRP A 464 12.00 28.89 -43.96
N SER A 465 11.57 28.17 -45.00
CA SER A 465 11.71 28.55 -46.42
C SER A 465 10.86 27.65 -47.34
N VAL A 466 10.00 28.31 -48.13
CA VAL A 466 9.44 27.92 -49.44
C VAL A 466 8.31 26.85 -49.54
N ARG A 467 7.09 27.40 -49.67
CA ARG A 467 5.97 27.12 -50.62
C ARG A 467 5.34 25.71 -50.78
N LEU A 468 4.03 25.72 -50.47
CA LEU A 468 2.84 25.19 -51.18
C LEU A 468 2.75 23.71 -51.61
N GLY A 469 1.66 23.05 -51.18
CA GLY A 469 1.19 21.81 -51.83
C GLY A 469 0.04 21.04 -51.15
N ILE A 470 -1.13 21.69 -51.01
CA ILE A 470 -2.52 21.15 -51.12
C ILE A 470 -2.99 19.92 -50.28
N LEU A 471 -4.21 20.11 -49.80
CA LEU A 471 -5.05 19.40 -48.83
C LEU A 471 -5.85 18.22 -49.43
N ALA A 472 -6.20 17.27 -48.56
CA ALA A 472 -7.43 16.43 -48.53
C ALA A 472 -7.52 15.17 -49.42
N LEU A 473 -7.85 14.00 -48.84
CA LEU A 473 -9.24 13.55 -48.65
C LEU A 473 -9.35 12.20 -47.89
N VAL A 474 -10.21 12.21 -46.85
CA VAL A 474 -11.21 11.19 -46.46
C VAL A 474 -10.78 9.73 -46.17
N LEU A 475 -10.88 9.43 -44.88
CA LEU A 475 -11.06 8.11 -44.26
C LEU A 475 -12.19 7.29 -44.90
N GLY A 476 -11.92 6.03 -45.20
CA GLY A 476 -12.96 4.99 -45.23
C GLY A 476 -12.69 3.85 -46.21
N MET A 477 -11.90 2.84 -45.80
CA MET A 477 -12.20 1.43 -46.11
C MET A 477 -11.36 0.49 -45.25
N PHE A 478 -12.06 -0.44 -44.60
CA PHE A 478 -11.51 -1.52 -43.78
C PHE A 478 -10.66 -2.48 -44.63
N GLY A 479 -9.49 -2.83 -44.12
CA GLY A 479 -8.65 -3.91 -44.61
C GLY A 479 -7.71 -4.33 -43.50
N VAL A 480 -8.10 -5.35 -42.73
CA VAL A 480 -7.26 -5.96 -41.70
C VAL A 480 -6.02 -6.53 -42.37
N SER A 481 -4.88 -5.93 -42.08
CA SER A 481 -3.56 -6.51 -42.31
C SER A 481 -2.71 -6.15 -41.10
N SER A 482 -2.48 -7.14 -40.26
CA SER A 482 -1.63 -7.05 -39.08
C SER A 482 -0.20 -6.69 -39.48
N VAL A 483 0.15 -5.42 -39.38
CA VAL A 483 1.55 -4.99 -39.32
C VAL A 483 1.88 -4.78 -37.84
N GLN A 484 2.60 -5.74 -37.28
CA GLN A 484 3.25 -5.61 -35.98
C GLN A 484 4.28 -4.48 -36.05
N GLY A 485 3.89 -3.27 -35.66
CA GLY A 485 4.83 -2.21 -35.28
C GLY A 485 5.37 -2.50 -33.89
N GLN A 486 6.60 -3.01 -33.81
CA GLN A 486 7.33 -3.09 -32.55
C GLN A 486 7.66 -1.67 -32.05
N ASN A 487 6.88 -1.18 -31.07
CA ASN A 487 7.35 -0.18 -30.13
C ASN A 487 7.55 -0.89 -28.79
N GLY A 488 8.80 -1.29 -28.52
CA GLY A 488 9.17 -2.01 -27.31
C GLY A 488 9.05 -1.13 -26.06
N THR A 489 7.92 -1.25 -25.35
CA THR A 489 7.87 -0.88 -23.93
C THR A 489 8.60 -1.98 -23.14
N THR A 490 9.93 -1.87 -23.02
CA THR A 490 10.69 -2.79 -22.17
C THR A 490 10.24 -2.60 -20.72
N GLY A 491 9.83 -3.67 -20.05
CA GLY A 491 9.39 -3.64 -18.66
C GLY A 491 10.44 -3.09 -17.68
N PRO A 492 10.09 -2.94 -16.39
CA PRO A 492 10.98 -2.36 -15.37
C PRO A 492 12.32 -3.11 -15.28
N LYS A 493 13.41 -2.36 -15.07
CA LYS A 493 14.77 -2.90 -14.98
C LYS A 493 14.94 -3.73 -13.71
N VAL A 494 15.73 -4.79 -13.81
CA VAL A 494 16.17 -5.60 -12.68
C VAL A 494 17.68 -5.73 -12.81
N LEU A 495 18.40 -4.88 -12.07
CA LEU A 495 19.86 -4.84 -12.07
C LEU A 495 20.37 -5.80 -11.01
N CYS A 496 21.02 -6.87 -11.41
CA CYS A 496 21.52 -7.89 -10.50
C CYS A 496 23.04 -7.74 -10.34
N TYR A 497 23.51 -7.34 -9.17
CA TYR A 497 24.94 -7.24 -8.91
C TYR A 497 25.56 -8.61 -8.64
N TYR A 498 26.76 -8.82 -9.17
CA TYR A 498 27.58 -9.99 -8.88
C TYR A 498 29.04 -9.56 -8.71
N ASP A 499 29.57 -9.73 -7.49
CA ASP A 499 30.99 -9.54 -7.20
C ASP A 499 31.76 -10.82 -7.55
N GLY A 500 32.59 -10.76 -8.59
CA GLY A 500 33.34 -11.90 -9.09
C GLY A 500 34.30 -12.49 -8.05
N SER A 501 34.74 -11.68 -7.07
CA SER A 501 35.66 -12.13 -6.01
C SER A 501 35.04 -13.24 -5.12
N TYR A 502 33.71 -13.36 -5.07
CA TYR A 502 33.07 -14.46 -4.34
C TYR A 502 33.38 -15.84 -4.94
N SER A 503 33.80 -15.91 -6.21
CA SER A 503 34.24 -17.17 -6.82
C SER A 503 35.59 -17.68 -6.26
N LEU A 504 36.37 -16.77 -5.65
CA LEU A 504 37.67 -17.03 -5.03
C LEU A 504 37.55 -17.43 -3.55
N LYS A 505 36.40 -17.18 -2.91
CA LYS A 505 36.17 -17.60 -1.52
C LYS A 505 36.22 -19.12 -1.39
N GLU A 506 36.63 -19.59 -0.21
CA GLU A 506 36.56 -21.00 0.16
C GLU A 506 35.26 -21.30 0.93
N GLY A 507 34.90 -22.59 0.99
CA GLY A 507 33.77 -23.08 1.78
C GLY A 507 32.41 -22.52 1.34
N LEU A 508 31.55 -22.25 2.32
CA LEU A 508 30.16 -21.85 2.09
C LEU A 508 30.04 -20.42 1.54
N GLY A 509 31.07 -19.58 1.58
CA GLY A 509 31.02 -18.25 0.95
C GLY A 509 31.19 -18.25 -0.57
N ARG A 510 31.53 -19.39 -1.20
CA ARG A 510 31.91 -19.45 -2.61
C ARG A 510 30.72 -19.39 -3.57
N VAL A 511 30.76 -18.44 -4.50
CA VAL A 511 29.72 -18.22 -5.54
C VAL A 511 30.36 -18.15 -6.93
N THR A 512 30.03 -19.11 -7.79
CA THR A 512 30.54 -19.20 -9.16
C THR A 512 29.56 -18.61 -10.17
N VAL A 513 30.01 -18.41 -11.42
CA VAL A 513 29.13 -18.01 -12.53
C VAL A 513 27.98 -19.00 -12.72
N SER A 514 28.24 -20.30 -12.59
CA SER A 514 27.20 -21.32 -12.72
C SER A 514 26.14 -21.23 -11.60
N ASP A 515 26.50 -20.76 -10.41
CA ASP A 515 25.54 -20.58 -9.32
C ASP A 515 24.55 -19.46 -9.62
N ILE A 516 25.03 -18.33 -10.17
CA ILE A 516 24.20 -17.17 -10.48
C ILE A 516 23.36 -17.31 -11.75
N GLU A 517 23.65 -18.29 -12.61
CA GLU A 517 22.90 -18.54 -13.84
C GLU A 517 21.39 -18.74 -13.59
N LEU A 518 21.02 -19.33 -12.45
CA LEU A 518 19.62 -19.52 -12.07
C LEU A 518 18.89 -18.23 -11.69
N ALA A 519 19.62 -17.15 -11.39
CA ALA A 519 19.07 -15.82 -11.14
C ALA A 519 18.79 -15.04 -12.44
N LEU A 520 19.56 -15.31 -13.51
CA LEU A 520 19.56 -14.51 -14.74
C LEU A 520 18.21 -14.43 -15.47
N PRO A 521 17.33 -15.45 -15.48
CA PRO A 521 15.97 -15.31 -16.04
C PRO A 521 15.14 -14.19 -15.41
N PHE A 522 15.46 -13.77 -14.19
CA PHE A 522 14.77 -12.70 -13.47
C PHE A 522 15.42 -11.32 -13.68
N CYS A 523 16.66 -11.29 -14.16
CA CYS A 523 17.47 -10.10 -14.35
C CYS A 523 17.28 -9.52 -15.76
N THR A 524 17.32 -8.19 -15.88
CA THR A 524 17.45 -7.53 -17.20
C THR A 524 18.88 -7.06 -17.43
N HIS A 525 19.60 -6.74 -16.36
CA HIS A 525 21.01 -6.37 -16.40
C HIS A 525 21.77 -7.17 -15.34
N LEU A 526 22.92 -7.73 -15.72
CA LEU A 526 23.92 -8.28 -14.80
C LEU A 526 25.02 -7.25 -14.62
N MET A 527 25.25 -6.81 -13.38
CA MET A 527 26.25 -5.80 -13.02
C MET A 527 27.48 -6.53 -12.46
N TYR A 528 28.51 -6.69 -13.28
CA TYR A 528 29.74 -7.38 -12.86
C TYR A 528 30.64 -6.44 -12.05
N GLY A 529 30.96 -6.86 -10.84
CA GLY A 529 31.80 -6.14 -9.88
C GLY A 529 33.14 -6.85 -9.63
N TYR A 530 34.26 -6.14 -9.47
CA TYR A 530 34.41 -4.69 -9.69
C TYR A 530 35.72 -4.37 -10.40
N ALA A 531 35.65 -3.35 -11.25
CA ALA A 531 36.80 -2.62 -11.76
C ALA A 531 37.09 -1.40 -10.86
N GLY A 532 38.31 -0.89 -10.92
CA GLY A 532 38.74 0.27 -10.15
C GLY A 532 39.58 1.23 -10.97
N VAL A 533 40.07 2.27 -10.28
CA VAL A 533 40.95 3.30 -10.85
C VAL A 533 42.37 3.04 -10.38
N ASN A 534 43.32 2.98 -11.31
CA ASN A 534 44.74 3.02 -10.99
C ASN A 534 45.12 4.44 -10.53
N ALA A 535 45.69 4.58 -9.34
CA ALA A 535 45.94 5.88 -8.73
C ALA A 535 47.03 6.72 -9.42
N GLU A 536 47.93 6.07 -10.19
CA GLU A 536 49.05 6.74 -10.85
C GLU A 536 48.70 7.14 -12.29
N THR A 537 48.01 6.25 -13.00
CA THR A 537 47.72 6.41 -14.43
C THR A 537 46.30 6.90 -14.71
N TYR A 538 45.41 6.89 -13.71
CA TYR A 538 43.98 7.17 -13.82
C TYR A 538 43.22 6.30 -14.82
N ARG A 539 43.82 5.20 -15.24
CA ARG A 539 43.19 4.22 -16.14
C ARG A 539 42.31 3.27 -15.34
N LEU A 540 41.20 2.86 -15.96
CA LEU A 540 40.36 1.79 -15.46
C LEU A 540 41.14 0.47 -15.49
N ARG A 541 41.06 -0.30 -14.41
CA ARG A 541 41.68 -1.63 -14.26
C ARG A 541 40.74 -2.62 -13.59
N SER A 542 40.97 -3.92 -13.77
CA SER A 542 40.33 -4.93 -12.93
C SER A 542 40.90 -4.85 -11.50
N LEU A 543 40.06 -5.12 -10.50
CA LEU A 543 40.55 -5.30 -9.12
C LEU A 543 41.09 -6.71 -8.86
N ASN A 544 40.79 -7.67 -9.74
CA ASN A 544 41.21 -9.07 -9.64
C ASN A 544 41.73 -9.54 -11.01
N GLU A 545 42.90 -9.04 -11.44
CA GLU A 545 43.41 -9.28 -12.80
C GLU A 545 43.59 -10.77 -13.13
N ASP A 546 44.06 -11.57 -12.17
CA ASP A 546 44.21 -13.04 -12.30
C ASP A 546 42.88 -13.78 -12.48
N LEU A 547 41.78 -13.19 -12.00
CA LEU A 547 40.44 -13.74 -12.21
C LEU A 547 39.88 -13.25 -13.55
N ASP A 548 39.88 -11.93 -13.73
CA ASP A 548 39.06 -11.27 -14.73
C ASP A 548 39.65 -11.33 -16.15
N LEU A 549 40.96 -11.16 -16.29
CA LEU A 549 41.64 -10.99 -17.56
C LEU A 549 41.94 -12.33 -18.25
N ASP A 550 42.19 -12.25 -19.56
CA ASP A 550 42.52 -13.42 -20.40
C ASP A 550 43.85 -14.09 -20.01
N SER A 551 44.78 -13.34 -19.38
CA SER A 551 46.01 -13.90 -18.82
C SER A 551 45.79 -14.80 -17.59
N GLY A 552 44.62 -14.67 -16.96
CA GLY A 552 44.21 -15.41 -15.79
C GLY A 552 43.06 -16.37 -16.11
N LYS A 553 41.95 -16.25 -15.36
CA LYS A 553 40.77 -17.12 -15.50
C LYS A 553 39.73 -16.63 -16.52
N SER A 554 39.99 -15.52 -17.21
CA SER A 554 39.11 -14.97 -18.26
C SER A 554 37.67 -14.71 -17.80
N HIS A 555 37.47 -14.35 -16.53
CA HIS A 555 36.14 -14.28 -15.95
C HIS A 555 35.26 -13.20 -16.60
N PHE A 556 35.85 -12.10 -17.09
CA PHE A 556 35.12 -11.10 -17.88
C PHE A 556 34.44 -11.72 -19.10
N ARG A 557 35.14 -12.58 -19.86
CA ARG A 557 34.52 -13.30 -20.99
C ARG A 557 33.48 -14.31 -20.51
N ALA A 558 33.73 -15.00 -19.41
CA ALA A 558 32.77 -15.95 -18.85
C ALA A 558 31.42 -15.28 -18.52
N VAL A 559 31.43 -14.07 -17.93
CA VAL A 559 30.16 -13.36 -17.65
C VAL A 559 29.56 -12.68 -18.88
N THR A 560 30.33 -12.05 -19.77
CA THR A 560 29.74 -11.38 -20.94
C THR A 560 29.15 -12.36 -21.95
N THR A 561 29.68 -13.58 -22.03
CA THR A 561 29.14 -14.63 -22.90
C THR A 561 27.80 -15.21 -22.40
N LEU A 562 27.38 -14.94 -21.15
CA LEU A 562 26.06 -15.33 -20.64
C LEU A 562 24.91 -14.78 -21.50
N LYS A 563 25.10 -13.63 -22.13
CA LYS A 563 24.12 -13.01 -23.05
C LYS A 563 23.75 -13.91 -24.23
N LYS A 564 24.64 -14.84 -24.61
CA LYS A 564 24.35 -15.84 -25.65
C LYS A 564 23.33 -16.88 -25.19
N ARG A 565 23.29 -17.17 -23.88
CA ARG A 565 22.36 -18.14 -23.25
C ARG A 565 21.09 -17.49 -22.72
N TYR A 566 21.13 -16.20 -22.39
CA TYR A 566 19.99 -15.42 -21.89
C TYR A 566 19.69 -14.25 -22.83
N PRO A 567 18.93 -14.48 -23.93
CA PRO A 567 18.59 -13.42 -24.87
C PRO A 567 17.87 -12.26 -24.19
N GLY A 568 18.39 -11.04 -24.38
CA GLY A 568 17.86 -9.81 -23.76
C GLY A 568 18.54 -9.40 -22.45
N LEU A 569 19.41 -10.25 -21.88
CA LEU A 569 20.28 -9.85 -20.78
C LEU A 569 21.35 -8.87 -21.28
N LYS A 570 21.56 -7.78 -20.54
CA LYS A 570 22.72 -6.89 -20.71
C LYS A 570 23.72 -7.11 -19.59
N VAL A 571 25.01 -7.06 -19.89
CA VAL A 571 26.09 -7.25 -18.92
C VAL A 571 26.91 -5.97 -18.84
N PHE A 572 26.94 -5.36 -17.66
CA PHE A 572 27.62 -4.10 -17.40
C PHE A 572 28.84 -4.36 -16.53
N LEU A 573 29.89 -3.56 -16.71
CA LEU A 573 31.01 -3.50 -15.79
C LEU A 573 30.78 -2.40 -14.76
N SER A 574 30.78 -2.74 -13.48
CA SER A 574 30.69 -1.76 -12.39
C SER A 574 32.07 -1.32 -11.92
N VAL A 575 32.26 0.00 -11.83
CA VAL A 575 33.51 0.65 -11.43
C VAL A 575 33.35 1.28 -10.05
N GLY A 576 34.28 0.98 -9.14
CA GLY A 576 34.35 1.55 -7.81
C GLY A 576 33.65 0.71 -6.76
N ASN A 577 32.57 1.25 -6.16
CA ASN A 577 31.96 0.77 -4.93
C ASN A 577 32.96 0.79 -3.74
N TYR A 578 32.58 0.31 -2.56
CA TYR A 578 33.47 0.17 -1.39
C TYR A 578 34.50 -0.97 -1.53
N ARG A 579 34.83 -1.36 -2.78
CA ARG A 579 35.80 -2.39 -3.13
C ARG A 579 37.12 -1.81 -3.62
N ASP A 580 37.15 -0.54 -4.01
CA ASP A 580 38.33 0.14 -4.54
C ASP A 580 38.74 1.36 -3.71
N LEU A 581 38.74 1.22 -2.38
CA LEU A 581 39.14 2.25 -1.43
C LEU A 581 40.67 2.26 -1.28
N GLY A 582 41.29 3.43 -1.24
CA GLY A 582 42.70 3.57 -0.85
C GLY A 582 42.92 3.30 0.66
N GLU A 583 44.09 2.79 1.04
CA GLU A 583 44.39 2.43 2.44
C GLU A 583 44.47 3.64 3.37
N GLU A 584 45.19 4.70 2.97
CA GLU A 584 45.36 5.92 3.79
C GLU A 584 44.36 7.02 3.44
N LYS A 585 44.02 7.16 2.16
CA LYS A 585 43.13 8.20 1.63
C LYS A 585 42.07 7.56 0.72
N PRO A 586 40.94 7.11 1.31
CA PRO A 586 40.03 6.17 0.65
C PRO A 586 39.46 6.66 -0.69
N PHE A 587 39.31 7.97 -0.87
CA PHE A 587 38.62 8.59 -2.01
C PHE A 587 39.52 9.44 -2.92
N GLU A 588 40.79 9.67 -2.54
CA GLU A 588 41.63 10.72 -3.16
C GLU A 588 41.81 10.50 -4.66
N LYS A 589 42.12 9.27 -5.10
CA LYS A 589 42.32 8.96 -6.52
C LYS A 589 41.10 9.24 -7.41
N TYR A 590 39.89 9.17 -6.84
CA TYR A 590 38.67 9.48 -7.57
C TYR A 590 38.48 10.99 -7.71
N LEU A 591 38.94 11.77 -6.74
CA LEU A 591 38.91 13.23 -6.79
C LEU A 591 40.02 13.77 -7.71
N THR A 592 41.27 13.31 -7.54
CA THR A 592 42.41 13.78 -8.34
C THR A 592 42.29 13.40 -9.82
N LEU A 593 41.57 12.32 -10.15
CA LEU A 593 41.21 11.99 -11.53
C LEU A 593 40.36 13.10 -12.17
N LEU A 594 39.47 13.73 -11.40
CA LEU A 594 38.57 14.78 -11.89
C LEU A 594 39.30 16.11 -12.10
N GLU A 595 40.41 16.36 -11.40
CA GLU A 595 41.17 17.62 -11.44
C GLU A 595 41.90 17.88 -12.77
N SER A 596 41.94 16.93 -13.71
CA SER A 596 42.62 17.11 -15.01
C SER A 596 41.85 16.47 -16.16
N GLY A 597 41.65 17.23 -17.25
CA GLY A 597 41.07 16.71 -18.49
C GLY A 597 41.88 15.58 -19.13
N GLY A 598 43.21 15.55 -18.92
CA GLY A 598 44.06 14.45 -19.35
C GLY A 598 43.78 13.15 -18.60
N SER A 599 43.60 13.23 -17.28
CA SER A 599 43.24 12.10 -16.41
C SER A 599 41.85 11.56 -16.75
N ARG A 600 40.86 12.44 -16.95
CA ARG A 600 39.52 12.04 -17.43
C ARG A 600 39.58 11.35 -18.79
N THR A 601 40.35 11.88 -19.73
CA THR A 601 40.55 11.27 -21.05
C THR A 601 41.20 9.89 -20.94
N ALA A 602 42.20 9.72 -20.08
CA ALA A 602 42.84 8.44 -19.83
C ALA A 602 41.85 7.40 -19.27
N PHE A 603 40.99 7.81 -18.33
CA PHE A 603 39.92 6.97 -17.79
C PHE A 603 38.89 6.61 -18.87
N VAL A 604 38.35 7.58 -19.61
CA VAL A 604 37.35 7.36 -20.67
C VAL A 604 37.88 6.39 -21.73
N ASN A 605 39.11 6.60 -22.21
CA ASN A 605 39.71 5.77 -23.23
C ASN A 605 39.98 4.34 -22.74
N SER A 606 40.46 4.18 -21.51
CA SER A 606 40.70 2.86 -20.93
C SER A 606 39.38 2.11 -20.64
N ALA A 607 38.35 2.81 -20.15
CA ALA A 607 37.02 2.25 -19.95
C ALA A 607 36.41 1.76 -21.27
N TYR A 608 36.38 2.61 -22.29
CA TYR A 608 35.89 2.24 -23.63
C TYR A 608 36.65 1.02 -24.19
N SER A 609 37.99 1.05 -24.11
CA SER A 609 38.82 -0.04 -24.64
C SER A 609 38.53 -1.37 -23.96
N LEU A 610 38.36 -1.36 -22.63
CA LEU A 610 38.08 -2.58 -21.87
C LEU A 610 36.67 -3.11 -22.15
N LEU A 611 35.64 -2.25 -22.15
CA LEU A 611 34.27 -2.65 -22.50
C LEU A 611 34.20 -3.31 -23.87
N LYS A 612 34.87 -2.73 -24.85
CA LYS A 612 34.95 -3.25 -26.23
C LYS A 612 35.70 -4.56 -26.32
N THR A 613 36.83 -4.69 -25.63
CA THR A 613 37.68 -5.90 -25.65
C THR A 613 36.97 -7.12 -25.08
N TYR A 614 36.17 -6.93 -24.03
CA TYR A 614 35.49 -8.00 -23.31
C TYR A 614 33.98 -8.10 -23.60
N GLU A 615 33.47 -7.33 -24.56
CA GLU A 615 32.07 -7.37 -25.03
C GLU A 615 31.02 -7.02 -23.96
N PHE A 616 31.31 -6.05 -23.08
CA PHE A 616 30.31 -5.49 -22.17
C PHE A 616 29.30 -4.60 -22.91
N ASP A 617 28.06 -4.49 -22.43
CA ASP A 617 27.03 -3.62 -23.03
C ASP A 617 27.03 -2.20 -22.44
N GLY A 618 27.74 -1.98 -21.34
CA GLY A 618 27.75 -0.70 -20.66
C GLY A 618 28.63 -0.66 -19.41
N LEU A 619 28.70 0.55 -18.85
CA LEU A 619 29.44 0.86 -17.64
C LEU A 619 28.48 1.33 -16.55
N ASP A 620 28.71 0.91 -15.31
CA ASP A 620 28.04 1.44 -14.13
C ASP A 620 29.05 2.14 -13.23
N LEU A 621 28.84 3.44 -13.02
CA LEU A 621 29.68 4.24 -12.15
C LEU A 621 29.14 4.17 -10.72
N ALA A 622 29.68 3.27 -9.90
CA ALA A 622 29.53 3.30 -8.45
C ALA A 622 30.64 4.21 -7.86
N TRP A 623 30.65 5.47 -8.32
CA TRP A 623 31.73 6.42 -8.08
C TRP A 623 31.87 6.76 -6.59
N GLN A 624 33.11 6.86 -6.12
CA GLN A 624 33.38 7.06 -4.70
C GLN A 624 33.62 8.53 -4.37
N PHE A 625 32.89 9.03 -3.38
CA PHE A 625 33.04 10.37 -2.83
C PHE A 625 33.27 10.31 -1.32
N PRO A 626 33.88 11.37 -0.72
CA PRO A 626 33.95 11.52 0.73
C PRO A 626 32.58 11.34 1.40
N GLN A 627 32.53 10.47 2.40
CA GLN A 627 31.30 10.13 3.08
C GLN A 627 30.96 11.14 4.18
N THR A 628 29.67 11.46 4.33
CA THR A 628 29.20 12.32 5.43
C THR A 628 29.38 11.65 6.79
N LYS A 629 29.62 12.42 7.86
CA LYS A 629 29.60 11.88 9.23
C LYS A 629 28.19 11.40 9.62
N PRO A 630 28.05 10.32 10.43
CA PRO A 630 26.76 9.86 10.92
C PRO A 630 25.99 10.98 11.63
N LYS A 631 24.73 11.19 11.23
CA LYS A 631 23.83 12.13 11.90
C LYS A 631 23.23 11.46 13.13
N ARG A 632 23.17 12.17 14.26
CA ARG A 632 22.51 11.71 15.49
C ARG A 632 21.33 12.60 15.84
N ILE A 633 20.29 11.99 16.39
CA ILE A 633 19.12 12.69 16.90
C ILE A 633 19.47 13.21 18.28
N ARG A 634 19.26 14.50 18.51
CA ARG A 634 19.57 15.13 19.80
C ARG A 634 18.29 15.65 20.43
N GLY A 635 18.16 15.46 21.74
CA GLY A 635 17.12 16.11 22.55
C GLY A 635 17.25 17.65 22.50
N PHE A 636 16.23 18.35 23.00
CA PHE A 636 16.12 19.81 22.93
C PHE A 636 17.37 20.56 23.46
N THR A 637 17.88 20.16 24.62
CA THR A 637 19.10 20.73 25.23
C THR A 637 20.36 20.44 24.42
N GLY A 638 20.46 19.23 23.85
CA GLY A 638 21.56 18.83 22.96
C GLY A 638 21.55 19.53 21.60
N LYS A 639 20.36 19.88 21.08
CA LYS A 639 20.21 20.73 19.88
C LYS A 639 20.69 22.16 20.16
N LEU A 640 20.35 22.72 21.33
CA LEU A 640 20.78 24.06 21.75
C LEU A 640 22.30 24.16 21.90
N TRP A 641 22.91 23.23 22.65
CA TRP A 641 24.37 23.18 22.86
C TRP A 641 25.14 22.95 21.56
N HIS A 642 24.62 22.10 20.66
CA HIS A 642 25.30 21.86 19.39
C HIS A 642 25.10 23.00 18.38
N GLY A 643 23.97 23.72 18.43
CA GLY A 643 23.80 24.96 17.68
C GLY A 643 24.84 26.00 18.07
N PHE A 644 25.07 26.14 19.38
CA PHE A 644 26.14 26.98 19.93
C PHE A 644 27.53 26.49 19.50
N LYS A 645 27.84 25.20 19.62
CA LYS A 645 29.16 24.64 19.19
C LYS A 645 29.40 24.83 17.69
N LYS A 646 28.38 24.64 16.85
CA LYS A 646 28.45 24.83 15.39
C LYS A 646 28.80 26.27 15.01
N LEU A 647 28.38 27.25 15.81
CA LEU A 647 28.72 28.67 15.65
C LEU A 647 30.24 28.94 15.81
N PHE A 648 30.95 28.09 16.57
CA PHE A 648 32.38 28.28 16.87
C PHE A 648 33.32 27.25 16.23
N THR A 649 32.83 26.07 15.79
CA THR A 649 33.70 24.99 15.26
C THR A 649 33.75 24.86 13.75
N GLY A 650 32.97 25.66 13.00
CA GLY A 650 32.84 25.54 11.54
C GLY A 650 32.17 24.23 11.10
N ASP A 651 31.61 24.20 9.88
CA ASP A 651 31.18 22.96 9.25
C ASP A 651 32.42 22.15 8.84
N SER A 652 32.42 20.83 9.08
CA SER A 652 33.53 19.99 8.59
C SER A 652 33.50 19.98 7.06
N ILE A 653 34.46 20.63 6.42
CA ILE A 653 34.63 20.63 4.98
C ILE A 653 34.94 19.18 4.56
N LEU A 654 34.04 18.54 3.82
CA LEU A 654 34.21 17.17 3.32
C LEU A 654 35.21 17.11 2.16
N ASP A 655 35.24 18.19 1.37
CA ASP A 655 36.09 18.36 0.21
C ASP A 655 36.28 19.87 -0.01
N PRO A 656 37.52 20.39 0.09
CA PRO A 656 37.80 21.81 -0.17
C PRO A 656 37.49 22.26 -1.60
N LYS A 657 37.46 21.33 -2.57
CA LYS A 657 37.20 21.57 -3.99
C LYS A 657 35.85 20.99 -4.45
N ALA A 658 34.89 20.88 -3.55
CA ALA A 658 33.61 20.20 -3.81
C ALA A 658 32.87 20.71 -5.07
N GLU A 659 32.89 22.03 -5.32
CA GLU A 659 32.23 22.61 -6.49
C GLU A 659 32.93 22.23 -7.80
N GLU A 660 34.27 22.32 -7.83
CA GLU A 660 35.11 21.91 -8.96
C GLU A 660 34.90 20.40 -9.25
N HIS A 661 35.00 19.55 -8.22
CA HIS A 661 34.80 18.11 -8.41
C HIS A 661 33.38 17.75 -8.85
N ARG A 662 32.34 18.49 -8.42
CA ARG A 662 30.96 18.29 -8.89
C ARG A 662 30.82 18.61 -10.38
N GLU A 663 31.39 19.71 -10.82
CA GLU A 663 31.38 20.11 -12.23
C GLU A 663 32.18 19.12 -13.09
N GLU A 664 33.36 18.73 -12.63
CA GLU A 664 34.25 17.84 -13.37
C GLU A 664 33.76 16.38 -13.39
N PHE A 665 33.06 15.93 -12.35
CA PHE A 665 32.34 14.66 -12.40
C PHE A 665 31.24 14.68 -13.46
N THR A 666 30.52 15.80 -13.57
CA THR A 666 29.51 15.97 -14.61
C THR A 666 30.13 15.98 -16.01
N ALA A 667 31.30 16.60 -16.16
CA ALA A 667 32.08 16.55 -17.40
C ALA A 667 32.54 15.12 -17.73
N LEU A 668 33.08 14.37 -16.75
CA LEU A 668 33.47 12.97 -16.92
C LEU A 668 32.33 12.09 -17.43
N VAL A 669 31.14 12.20 -16.82
CA VAL A 669 29.96 11.42 -17.23
C VAL A 669 29.51 11.77 -18.65
N ARG A 670 29.61 13.05 -19.03
CA ARG A 670 29.33 13.51 -20.40
C ARG A 670 30.36 12.98 -21.40
N ASP A 671 31.65 13.01 -21.05
CA ASP A 671 32.74 12.51 -21.88
C ASP A 671 32.61 11.00 -22.12
N LEU A 672 32.27 10.24 -21.08
CA LEU A 672 31.92 8.82 -21.20
C LEU A 672 30.73 8.62 -22.13
N LYS A 673 29.63 9.37 -21.94
CA LYS A 673 28.45 9.24 -22.78
C LYS A 673 28.77 9.51 -24.25
N ASN A 674 29.55 10.55 -24.53
CA ASN A 674 29.99 10.90 -25.88
C ASN A 674 30.84 9.80 -26.51
N ALA A 675 31.81 9.26 -25.77
CA ALA A 675 32.65 8.15 -26.23
C ALA A 675 31.84 6.88 -26.51
N PHE A 676 30.71 6.68 -25.81
CA PHE A 676 29.88 5.48 -25.90
C PHE A 676 28.86 5.50 -27.03
N VAL A 677 28.59 6.67 -27.66
CA VAL A 677 27.55 6.81 -28.70
C VAL A 677 27.76 5.87 -29.88
N HIS A 678 29.00 5.77 -30.39
CA HIS A 678 29.31 5.03 -31.61
C HIS A 678 29.01 3.52 -31.47
N ASP A 679 29.49 2.90 -30.38
CA ASP A 679 29.32 1.47 -30.12
C ASP A 679 28.07 1.17 -29.26
N LYS A 680 27.24 2.18 -28.98
CA LYS A 680 25.98 2.09 -28.25
C LYS A 680 26.11 1.51 -26.83
N PHE A 681 27.25 1.74 -26.18
CA PHE A 681 27.38 1.39 -24.77
C PHE A 681 26.43 2.22 -23.92
N GLN A 682 25.84 1.58 -22.91
CA GLN A 682 24.97 2.24 -21.95
C GLN A 682 25.78 2.72 -20.74
N LEU A 683 25.29 3.76 -20.07
CA LEU A 683 25.94 4.36 -18.91
C LEU A 683 24.96 4.45 -17.74
N GLY A 684 25.22 3.69 -16.69
CA GLY A 684 24.52 3.77 -15.41
C GLY A 684 25.33 4.56 -14.37
N TYR A 685 24.63 5.16 -13.42
CA TYR A 685 25.24 5.72 -12.22
C TYR A 685 24.62 5.09 -10.98
N THR A 686 25.44 4.63 -10.05
CA THR A 686 25.00 4.12 -8.75
C THR A 686 25.36 5.11 -7.66
N GLN A 687 24.35 5.76 -7.08
CA GLN A 687 24.54 6.56 -5.88
C GLN A 687 24.74 5.63 -4.69
N LEU A 688 26.00 5.51 -4.24
CA LEU A 688 26.36 4.74 -3.05
C LEU A 688 25.75 5.33 -1.76
N PRO A 689 25.58 4.51 -0.71
CA PRO A 689 25.16 4.99 0.60
C PRO A 689 26.05 6.14 1.11
N HIS A 690 25.46 7.07 1.86
CA HIS A 690 26.14 8.20 2.52
C HIS A 690 26.85 9.24 1.63
N VAL A 691 26.84 9.07 0.31
CA VAL A 691 27.26 10.11 -0.64
C VAL A 691 26.25 11.26 -0.58
N ASN A 692 26.74 12.46 -0.28
CA ASN A 692 25.90 13.65 -0.26
C ASN A 692 25.68 14.18 -1.67
N GLN A 693 24.50 13.91 -2.23
CA GLN A 693 24.17 14.34 -3.59
C GLN A 693 24.22 15.86 -3.79
N THR A 694 23.92 16.65 -2.77
CA THR A 694 23.90 18.13 -2.88
C THR A 694 25.32 18.71 -3.01
N ILE A 695 26.32 18.01 -2.47
CA ILE A 695 27.71 18.46 -2.53
C ILE A 695 28.36 17.99 -3.82
N PHE A 696 28.22 16.72 -4.17
CA PHE A 696 29.05 16.09 -5.20
C PHE A 696 28.37 15.92 -6.56
N LEU A 697 27.05 16.10 -6.66
CA LEU A 697 26.30 15.77 -7.88
C LEU A 697 25.51 16.98 -8.42
N ASP A 698 25.63 17.23 -9.71
CA ASP A 698 24.70 18.08 -10.46
C ASP A 698 23.66 17.19 -11.16
N ILE A 699 22.63 16.79 -10.41
CA ILE A 699 21.58 15.87 -10.90
C ILE A 699 20.89 16.38 -12.18
N PRO A 700 20.51 17.68 -12.29
CA PRO A 700 19.94 18.23 -13.51
C PRO A 700 20.80 18.02 -14.77
N LEU A 701 22.13 18.07 -14.67
CA LEU A 701 23.02 17.83 -15.81
C LEU A 701 23.34 16.35 -16.00
N LEU A 702 23.52 15.59 -14.91
CA LEU A 702 23.85 14.17 -14.96
C LEU A 702 22.75 13.33 -15.63
N LYS A 703 21.47 13.63 -15.35
CA LYS A 703 20.32 12.85 -15.85
C LYS A 703 20.23 12.76 -17.38
N GLU A 704 20.82 13.72 -18.09
CA GLU A 704 20.85 13.76 -19.56
C GLU A 704 21.88 12.78 -20.14
N SER A 705 22.92 12.46 -19.37
CA SER A 705 24.06 11.65 -19.83
C SER A 705 23.99 10.19 -19.37
N ILE A 706 23.09 9.84 -18.42
CA ILE A 706 22.91 8.48 -17.90
C ILE A 706 21.62 7.83 -18.41
N ASP A 707 21.67 6.51 -18.60
CA ASP A 707 20.55 5.65 -19.00
C ASP A 707 19.64 5.32 -17.81
N TYR A 708 20.21 5.20 -16.60
CA TYR A 708 19.48 5.09 -15.34
C TYR A 708 20.35 5.58 -14.17
N VAL A 709 19.70 5.88 -13.04
CA VAL A 709 20.36 6.02 -11.74
C VAL A 709 19.89 4.91 -10.81
N ASN A 710 20.82 4.16 -10.24
CA ASN A 710 20.57 3.21 -9.17
C ASN A 710 20.82 3.90 -7.82
N VAL A 711 19.80 4.05 -7.00
CA VAL A 711 19.90 4.65 -5.68
C VAL A 711 20.05 3.53 -4.66
N ALA A 712 21.24 3.38 -4.07
CA ALA A 712 21.52 2.38 -3.07
C ALA A 712 20.84 2.75 -1.73
N THR A 713 19.57 2.38 -1.59
CA THR A 713 18.70 2.75 -0.45
C THR A 713 18.80 1.79 0.73
N TYR A 714 19.97 1.18 0.91
CA TYR A 714 20.34 0.32 2.03
C TYR A 714 21.55 0.92 2.76
N ASP A 715 22.01 0.27 3.83
CA ASP A 715 23.11 0.73 4.66
C ASP A 715 22.93 2.17 5.15
N GLN A 716 21.70 2.62 5.40
CA GLN A 716 21.46 3.95 5.96
C GLN A 716 22.11 4.11 7.35
N GLN A 717 22.23 3.00 8.08
CA GLN A 717 23.06 2.82 9.26
C GLN A 717 23.86 1.52 9.13
N THR A 718 25.08 1.51 9.66
CA THR A 718 25.93 0.32 9.72
C THR A 718 26.65 0.28 11.06
N PRO A 719 27.01 -0.90 11.60
CA PRO A 719 27.70 -0.99 12.89
C PRO A 719 29.09 -0.36 12.90
N GLU A 720 29.78 -0.27 11.77
CA GLU A 720 31.08 0.38 11.66
C GLU A 720 30.96 1.90 11.80
N ARG A 721 29.87 2.47 11.25
CA ARG A 721 29.62 3.90 11.26
C ARG A 721 28.84 4.36 12.49
N ASN A 722 27.97 3.49 13.02
CA ASN A 722 27.09 3.73 14.14
C ASN A 722 27.30 2.64 15.21
N PRO A 723 28.51 2.52 15.80
CA PRO A 723 28.81 1.41 16.71
C PRO A 723 27.99 1.45 17.99
N LYS A 724 27.52 2.63 18.40
CA LYS A 724 26.80 2.79 19.68
C LYS A 724 25.27 2.68 19.56
N GLU A 725 24.73 2.54 18.36
CA GLU A 725 23.29 2.57 18.12
C GLU A 725 22.93 1.74 16.87
N GLY A 726 22.07 0.74 17.02
CA GLY A 726 21.49 -0.05 15.93
C GLY A 726 20.09 0.43 15.56
N ASP A 727 19.76 0.46 14.27
CA ASP A 727 18.47 0.90 13.74
C ASP A 727 18.23 0.33 12.34
N TYR A 728 17.05 0.59 11.76
CA TYR A 728 16.70 0.14 10.42
C TYR A 728 17.72 0.58 9.37
N THR A 729 18.19 -0.38 8.57
CA THR A 729 19.24 -0.14 7.56
C THR A 729 18.69 0.29 6.21
N ALA A 730 17.42 -0.03 5.92
CA ALA A 730 16.81 0.18 4.61
C ALA A 730 15.29 0.42 4.65
N PRO A 731 14.77 1.34 5.49
CA PRO A 731 13.33 1.58 5.58
C PRO A 731 12.78 2.25 4.31
N ILE A 732 11.56 1.88 3.88
CA ILE A 732 10.89 2.50 2.74
C ILE A 732 10.51 3.95 3.07
N TYR A 733 9.94 4.15 4.26
CA TYR A 733 9.50 5.46 4.75
C TYR A 733 10.21 5.83 6.04
N GLU A 734 10.23 7.13 6.33
CA GLU A 734 10.82 7.65 7.56
C GLU A 734 10.14 7.07 8.82
N PRO A 735 10.88 6.41 9.73
CA PRO A 735 10.36 6.04 11.03
C PRO A 735 10.24 7.27 11.96
N THR A 736 9.28 7.26 12.87
CA THR A 736 9.04 8.37 13.81
C THR A 736 10.28 8.65 14.65
N GLU A 737 10.59 9.94 14.89
CA GLU A 737 11.77 10.37 15.66
C GLU A 737 13.06 9.76 15.11
N ARG A 738 13.25 9.82 13.78
CA ARG A 738 14.48 9.40 13.09
C ARG A 738 15.21 10.54 12.38
N VAL A 739 16.41 10.22 11.88
CA VAL A 739 17.16 11.13 11.03
C VAL A 739 16.41 11.30 9.69
N GLN A 740 15.90 12.51 9.46
CA GLN A 740 15.24 12.88 8.21
C GLN A 740 16.09 12.56 6.97
N GLY A 741 15.45 12.01 5.94
CA GLY A 741 16.06 11.71 4.65
C GLY A 741 16.84 10.40 4.55
N ASN A 742 16.83 9.56 5.59
CA ASN A 742 17.47 8.23 5.62
C ASN A 742 16.45 7.10 5.36
N ASN A 743 15.71 7.19 4.25
CA ASN A 743 14.74 6.17 3.81
C ASN A 743 14.61 6.17 2.27
N VAL A 744 14.05 5.10 1.70
CA VAL A 744 13.91 4.91 0.24
C VAL A 744 13.16 6.08 -0.42
N ASP A 745 11.99 6.45 0.12
CA ASP A 745 11.10 7.45 -0.49
C ASP A 745 11.75 8.83 -0.59
N ASP A 746 12.49 9.26 0.44
CA ASP A 746 13.22 10.53 0.41
C ASP A 746 14.41 10.53 -0.56
N LYS A 747 15.15 9.42 -0.66
CA LYS A 747 16.25 9.33 -1.65
C LYS A 747 15.71 9.36 -3.09
N VAL A 748 14.60 8.68 -3.36
CA VAL A 748 13.91 8.74 -4.66
C VAL A 748 13.41 10.16 -4.95
N LYS A 749 12.77 10.81 -3.98
CA LYS A 749 12.31 12.20 -4.10
C LYS A 749 13.46 13.15 -4.40
N ALA A 750 14.64 12.96 -3.81
CA ALA A 750 15.79 13.83 -4.03
C ALA A 750 16.25 13.88 -5.50
N TRP A 751 16.18 12.77 -6.22
CA TRP A 751 16.47 12.73 -7.66
C TRP A 751 15.31 13.25 -8.50
N HIS A 752 14.09 12.86 -8.14
CA HIS A 752 12.91 13.24 -8.89
C HIS A 752 12.63 14.75 -8.83
N SER A 753 12.80 15.38 -7.67
CA SER A 753 12.57 16.82 -7.48
C SER A 753 13.55 17.68 -8.29
N GLN A 754 14.70 17.14 -8.66
CA GLN A 754 15.69 17.77 -9.55
C GLN A 754 15.45 17.42 -11.03
N GLY A 755 14.27 16.88 -11.34
CA GLY A 755 13.79 16.66 -12.70
C GLY A 755 14.26 15.35 -13.32
N THR A 756 14.74 14.38 -12.54
CA THR A 756 15.02 13.02 -13.04
C THR A 756 13.70 12.30 -13.32
N PRO A 757 13.49 11.77 -14.54
CA PRO A 757 12.32 10.95 -14.84
C PRO A 757 12.22 9.72 -13.94
N LEU A 758 11.01 9.39 -13.46
CA LEU A 758 10.79 8.26 -12.55
C LEU A 758 11.26 6.93 -13.16
N ASP A 759 11.06 6.74 -14.47
CA ASP A 759 11.46 5.56 -15.24
C ASP A 759 13.00 5.43 -15.44
N LYS A 760 13.78 6.44 -15.05
CA LYS A 760 15.24 6.35 -14.93
C LYS A 760 15.73 6.01 -13.52
N ILE A 761 14.89 6.13 -12.48
CA ILE A 761 15.29 5.88 -11.09
C ILE A 761 15.08 4.41 -10.73
N VAL A 762 16.13 3.75 -10.30
CA VAL A 762 16.15 2.35 -9.86
C VAL A 762 16.40 2.30 -8.35
N VAL A 763 15.65 1.48 -7.62
CA VAL A 763 15.74 1.36 -6.15
C VAL A 763 16.56 0.13 -5.76
N GLY A 764 17.58 0.32 -4.92
CA GLY A 764 18.42 -0.76 -4.42
C GLY A 764 17.81 -1.53 -3.25
N ILE A 765 17.86 -2.85 -3.36
CA ILE A 765 17.45 -3.83 -2.35
C ILE A 765 18.69 -4.62 -1.93
N ALA A 766 18.96 -4.67 -0.62
CA ALA A 766 20.04 -5.46 -0.08
C ALA A 766 19.58 -6.92 0.08
N THR A 767 20.47 -7.87 -0.17
CA THR A 767 20.26 -9.31 0.10
C THR A 767 21.07 -9.76 1.32
N TYR A 768 21.35 -8.82 2.24
CA TYR A 768 22.16 -9.05 3.42
C TYR A 768 21.58 -8.27 4.61
N GLY A 769 22.05 -8.62 5.82
CA GLY A 769 21.74 -7.94 7.06
C GLY A 769 22.96 -7.24 7.68
N ARG A 770 22.70 -6.19 8.47
CA ARG A 770 23.68 -5.53 9.34
C ARG A 770 23.37 -5.83 10.79
N GLY A 771 24.38 -6.23 11.54
CA GLY A 771 24.24 -6.71 12.91
C GLY A 771 25.12 -5.98 13.92
N TRP A 772 24.52 -5.61 15.05
CA TRP A 772 25.15 -4.94 16.17
C TRP A 772 25.28 -5.89 17.36
N LYS A 773 26.37 -5.74 18.11
CA LYS A 773 26.52 -6.40 19.41
C LYS A 773 25.65 -5.67 20.44
N LEU A 774 24.72 -6.38 21.06
CA LEU A 774 23.95 -5.86 22.19
C LEU A 774 24.72 -6.06 23.49
N THR A 775 24.47 -5.17 24.46
CA THR A 775 24.99 -5.22 25.83
C THR A 775 23.84 -5.07 26.84
N GLY A 776 24.12 -5.11 28.14
CA GLY A 776 23.10 -4.96 29.19
C GLY A 776 22.34 -3.64 29.08
N ASP A 777 23.02 -2.60 28.60
CA ASP A 777 22.46 -1.25 28.36
C ASP A 777 21.46 -1.23 27.19
N SER A 778 21.45 -2.25 26.32
CA SER A 778 20.52 -2.35 25.19
C SER A 778 19.08 -2.61 25.62
N GLY A 779 18.86 -3.10 26.85
CA GLY A 779 17.55 -3.50 27.35
C GLY A 779 16.98 -4.75 26.65
N ILE A 780 15.72 -5.07 26.94
CA ILE A 780 15.11 -6.36 26.57
C ILE A 780 14.14 -6.30 25.38
N THR A 781 13.79 -5.10 24.92
CA THR A 781 12.70 -4.91 23.94
C THR A 781 13.15 -5.19 22.52
N GLY A 782 14.44 -4.96 22.22
CA GLY A 782 14.99 -5.01 20.87
C GLY A 782 14.38 -3.98 19.91
N VAL A 783 13.57 -3.04 20.40
CA VAL A 783 12.91 -2.03 19.55
C VAL A 783 13.95 -0.97 19.19
N PRO A 784 14.23 -0.72 17.89
CA PRO A 784 15.18 0.30 17.51
C PRO A 784 14.68 1.71 17.87
N PRO A 785 15.58 2.69 18.11
CA PRO A 785 17.02 2.54 18.04
C PRO A 785 17.52 1.86 19.32
N VAL A 786 18.41 0.88 19.17
CA VAL A 786 18.94 0.09 20.29
C VAL A 786 20.35 0.54 20.63
N PRO A 787 20.69 0.79 21.91
CA PRO A 787 22.07 0.92 22.34
C PRO A 787 22.87 -0.32 21.94
N ALA A 788 24.11 -0.14 21.49
CA ALA A 788 24.96 -1.23 21.00
C ALA A 788 26.44 -0.98 21.31
N ASP A 789 27.25 -2.02 21.12
CA ASP A 789 28.71 -1.95 21.25
C ASP A 789 29.44 -2.52 20.03
N GLY A 790 29.23 -1.87 18.90
CA GLY A 790 29.92 -2.15 17.66
C GLY A 790 29.31 -3.30 16.86
N PRO A 791 30.06 -3.81 15.86
CA PRO A 791 29.60 -4.91 15.03
C PRO A 791 29.44 -6.20 15.84
N SER A 792 28.38 -6.94 15.56
CA SER A 792 28.20 -8.32 16.03
C SER A 792 29.27 -9.28 15.45
N PRO A 793 29.49 -10.46 16.05
CA PRO A 793 30.50 -11.42 15.56
C PRO A 793 30.30 -11.84 14.09
N ALA A 794 31.38 -12.18 13.40
CA ALA A 794 31.30 -12.60 12.00
C ALA A 794 30.50 -13.91 11.81
N GLY A 795 29.72 -13.99 10.73
CA GLY A 795 29.04 -15.21 10.30
C GLY A 795 29.96 -16.14 9.47
N PRO A 796 29.56 -17.41 9.27
CA PRO A 796 30.39 -18.42 8.63
C PRO A 796 30.54 -18.28 7.10
N TYR A 797 29.71 -17.49 6.42
CA TYR A 797 29.74 -17.35 4.94
C TYR A 797 30.41 -16.04 4.52
N THR A 798 30.03 -14.92 5.13
CA THR A 798 30.65 -13.62 4.82
C THR A 798 32.01 -13.49 5.48
N ASN A 799 32.16 -14.03 6.70
CA ASN A 799 33.31 -13.86 7.58
C ASN A 799 33.65 -12.39 7.86
N ILE A 800 32.62 -11.53 7.96
CA ILE A 800 32.77 -10.10 8.24
C ILE A 800 31.92 -9.77 9.47
N PRO A 801 32.52 -9.21 10.55
CA PRO A 801 31.76 -8.78 11.73
C PRO A 801 30.61 -7.82 11.35
N GLY A 802 29.41 -8.11 11.85
CA GLY A 802 28.24 -7.26 11.65
C GLY A 802 27.66 -7.27 10.23
N PHE A 803 28.09 -8.16 9.35
CA PHE A 803 27.60 -8.26 7.97
C PHE A 803 27.28 -9.71 7.61
N TYR A 804 26.02 -9.99 7.28
CA TYR A 804 25.54 -11.36 7.05
C TYR A 804 24.81 -11.45 5.72
N SER A 805 25.16 -12.41 4.88
CA SER A 805 24.33 -12.81 3.73
C SER A 805 22.93 -13.22 4.19
N PHE A 806 21.90 -13.09 3.36
CA PHE A 806 20.55 -13.54 3.72
C PHE A 806 20.52 -15.03 4.06
N GLY A 807 21.35 -15.83 3.38
CA GLY A 807 21.56 -17.25 3.71
C GLY A 807 22.05 -17.47 5.15
N GLU A 808 22.94 -16.64 5.67
CA GLU A 808 23.33 -16.67 7.09
C GLU A 808 22.20 -16.17 7.99
N VAL A 809 21.60 -15.02 7.65
CA VAL A 809 20.52 -14.43 8.42
C VAL A 809 19.43 -15.45 8.70
N CYS A 810 18.97 -16.18 7.69
CA CYS A 810 17.89 -17.15 7.85
C CYS A 810 18.27 -18.33 8.76
N THR A 811 19.54 -18.76 8.77
CA THR A 811 20.02 -19.81 9.68
C THR A 811 20.11 -19.34 11.13
N MET A 812 20.26 -18.04 11.35
CA MET A 812 20.21 -17.41 12.66
C MET A 812 18.78 -17.23 13.18
N LEU A 813 17.76 -17.37 12.32
CA LEU A 813 16.35 -17.33 12.70
C LEU A 813 15.85 -18.71 13.16
N PRO A 814 14.71 -18.79 13.90
CA PRO A 814 14.20 -20.06 14.39
C PRO A 814 13.88 -21.03 13.25
N ASN A 815 14.49 -22.22 13.30
CA ASN A 815 14.26 -23.33 12.39
C ASN A 815 14.34 -24.67 13.14
N PRO A 816 13.89 -25.79 12.55
CA PRO A 816 13.88 -27.09 13.24
C PRO A 816 15.25 -27.56 13.74
N GLY A 817 16.34 -27.12 13.10
CA GLY A 817 17.71 -27.50 13.45
C GLY A 817 18.32 -26.71 14.59
N ASN A 818 17.84 -25.48 14.87
CA ASN A 818 18.42 -24.60 15.89
C ASN A 818 17.52 -24.28 17.09
N ALA A 819 16.26 -24.73 17.09
CA ALA A 819 15.26 -24.37 18.10
C ALA A 819 15.66 -24.68 19.56
N ASN A 820 16.53 -25.67 19.76
CA ASN A 820 16.99 -26.11 21.08
C ASN A 820 18.44 -25.74 21.40
N LEU A 821 19.14 -25.02 20.52
CA LEU A 821 20.51 -24.57 20.76
C LEU A 821 20.55 -23.52 21.88
N LYS A 822 21.73 -23.18 22.39
CA LYS A 822 21.92 -22.21 23.50
C LYS A 822 23.13 -21.31 23.23
N GLY A 823 23.27 -20.25 24.03
CA GLY A 823 24.41 -19.32 23.93
C GLY A 823 24.51 -18.67 22.56
N ALA A 824 25.72 -18.64 21.99
CA ALA A 824 26.01 -18.02 20.69
C ALA A 824 25.17 -18.56 19.51
N GLU A 825 24.66 -19.79 19.61
CA GLU A 825 23.89 -20.47 18.55
C GLU A 825 22.36 -20.40 18.76
N TYR A 826 21.89 -19.83 19.87
CA TYR A 826 20.45 -19.68 20.12
C TYR A 826 19.80 -18.78 19.05
N PRO A 827 18.67 -19.15 18.43
CA PRO A 827 18.11 -18.36 17.34
C PRO A 827 17.73 -16.94 17.76
N LEU A 828 17.91 -15.99 16.85
CA LEU A 828 17.42 -14.63 16.99
C LEU A 828 15.89 -14.61 16.95
N ARG A 829 15.27 -13.82 17.81
CA ARG A 829 13.84 -13.55 17.75
C ARG A 829 13.55 -12.60 16.60
N ARG A 830 12.88 -13.09 15.55
CA ARG A 830 12.39 -12.28 14.45
C ARG A 830 11.22 -11.40 14.87
N ILE A 831 11.28 -10.13 14.48
CA ILE A 831 10.19 -9.17 14.57
C ILE A 831 9.84 -8.74 13.14
N ASN A 832 8.61 -9.07 12.73
CA ASN A 832 8.08 -8.64 11.46
C ASN A 832 7.56 -7.21 11.55
N ASP A 833 7.65 -6.47 10.46
CA ASP A 833 7.03 -5.16 10.34
C ASP A 833 5.63 -5.28 9.71
N PRO A 834 4.55 -5.24 10.51
CA PRO A 834 3.18 -5.36 9.99
C PRO A 834 2.79 -4.17 9.12
N THR A 835 3.47 -3.02 9.27
CA THR A 835 3.19 -1.81 8.49
C THR A 835 3.76 -1.88 7.08
N LYS A 836 4.76 -2.76 6.85
CA LYS A 836 5.50 -2.91 5.59
C LYS A 836 6.23 -1.64 5.16
N ARG A 837 6.61 -0.78 6.11
CA ARG A 837 7.23 0.53 5.87
C ARG A 837 8.71 0.57 6.19
N PHE A 838 9.19 -0.24 7.12
CA PHE A 838 10.54 -0.18 7.68
C PHE A 838 11.36 -1.44 7.40
N GLY A 839 10.70 -2.59 7.30
CA GLY A 839 11.36 -3.89 7.12
C GLY A 839 11.56 -4.63 8.45
N PRO A 840 11.89 -5.93 8.39
CA PRO A 840 12.05 -6.75 9.58
C PRO A 840 13.35 -6.45 10.32
N TYR A 841 13.38 -6.88 11.57
CA TYR A 841 14.62 -7.03 12.33
C TYR A 841 14.56 -8.31 13.16
N ALA A 842 15.70 -8.74 13.68
CA ALA A 842 15.78 -9.86 14.61
C ALA A 842 16.78 -9.56 15.71
N PHE A 843 16.54 -10.07 16.91
CA PHE A 843 17.46 -9.85 18.02
C PHE A 843 17.50 -11.00 19.01
N ARG A 844 18.61 -11.10 19.72
CA ARG A 844 18.81 -11.96 20.88
C ARG A 844 19.43 -11.09 21.96
N ILE A 845 18.82 -11.07 23.14
CA ILE A 845 19.36 -10.34 24.29
C ILE A 845 20.69 -10.98 24.74
N PRO A 846 21.61 -10.20 25.32
CA PRO A 846 22.81 -10.76 25.93
C PRO A 846 22.45 -11.78 27.02
N ASP A 847 23.32 -12.76 27.23
CA ASP A 847 23.22 -13.67 28.36
C ASP A 847 23.69 -13.03 29.67
N GLU A 848 23.71 -13.81 30.75
CA GLU A 848 24.09 -13.35 32.09
C GLU A 848 25.52 -12.78 32.20
N ASN A 849 26.40 -13.10 31.24
CA ASN A 849 27.77 -12.59 31.16
C ASN A 849 27.90 -11.37 30.23
N ASP A 850 26.78 -10.83 29.77
CA ASP A 850 26.70 -9.78 28.74
C ASP A 850 27.31 -10.21 27.39
N GLU A 851 27.26 -11.51 27.11
CA GLU A 851 27.78 -12.10 25.88
C GLU A 851 26.63 -12.48 24.92
N HIS A 852 27.00 -12.72 23.66
CA HIS A 852 26.12 -13.27 22.62
C HIS A 852 24.88 -12.41 22.24
N GLY A 853 24.73 -11.21 22.77
CA GLY A 853 23.68 -10.27 22.36
C GLY A 853 23.86 -9.79 20.91
N ILE A 854 22.81 -9.92 20.09
CA ILE A 854 22.84 -9.51 18.67
C ILE A 854 21.54 -8.78 18.33
N TRP A 855 21.64 -7.68 17.59
CA TRP A 855 20.51 -7.04 16.93
C TRP A 855 20.80 -6.89 15.44
N LEU A 856 19.86 -7.30 14.59
CA LEU A 856 20.07 -7.49 13.16
C LEU A 856 18.94 -6.85 12.37
N SER A 857 19.26 -5.91 11.47
CA SER A 857 18.32 -5.37 10.46
C SER A 857 18.69 -5.91 9.09
N TYR A 858 17.69 -6.41 8.35
CA TYR A 858 17.88 -7.09 7.08
C TYR A 858 16.64 -6.94 6.19
N ASP A 859 16.81 -7.25 4.90
CA ASP A 859 15.68 -7.51 4.01
C ASP A 859 15.44 -9.02 3.87
N ASP A 860 14.18 -9.39 3.75
CA ASP A 860 13.74 -10.75 3.45
C ASP A 860 12.86 -10.75 2.18
N PRO A 861 12.37 -11.91 1.70
CA PRO A 861 11.54 -11.98 0.51
C PRO A 861 10.28 -11.10 0.60
N GLU A 862 9.70 -10.94 1.79
CA GLU A 862 8.51 -10.10 1.97
C GLU A 862 8.87 -8.60 1.88
N SER A 863 9.89 -8.13 2.60
CA SER A 863 10.30 -6.73 2.59
C SER A 863 10.84 -6.30 1.23
N ALA A 864 11.61 -7.16 0.56
CA ALA A 864 12.06 -6.95 -0.81
C ALA A 864 10.88 -6.87 -1.79
N GLY A 865 9.90 -7.78 -1.64
CA GLY A 865 8.65 -7.72 -2.39
C GLY A 865 7.86 -6.43 -2.14
N ASN A 866 7.87 -5.89 -0.92
CA ASN A 866 7.23 -4.61 -0.58
C ASN A 866 7.96 -3.43 -1.23
N LYS A 867 9.29 -3.45 -1.31
CA LYS A 867 10.10 -2.45 -2.03
C LYS A 867 9.83 -2.49 -3.54
N ALA A 868 9.72 -3.67 -4.13
CA ALA A 868 9.33 -3.82 -5.54
C ALA A 868 7.90 -3.31 -5.80
N ALA A 869 6.96 -3.59 -4.89
CA ALA A 869 5.61 -3.05 -4.98
C ALA A 869 5.59 -1.50 -4.86
N TYR A 870 6.45 -0.93 -4.02
CA TYR A 870 6.67 0.52 -3.95
C TYR A 870 7.19 1.08 -5.29
N VAL A 871 8.20 0.44 -5.88
CA VAL A 871 8.76 0.79 -7.20
C VAL A 871 7.67 0.77 -8.27
N LYS A 872 6.88 -0.30 -8.34
CA LYS A 872 5.76 -0.44 -9.26
C LYS A 872 4.70 0.65 -9.06
N ALA A 873 4.30 0.88 -7.81
CA ALA A 873 3.27 1.86 -7.46
C ALA A 873 3.69 3.31 -7.78
N LYS A 874 4.98 3.62 -7.69
CA LYS A 874 5.56 4.93 -8.01
C LYS A 874 5.94 5.09 -9.48
N GLY A 875 5.83 4.04 -10.30
CA GLY A 875 6.25 4.06 -11.70
C GLY A 875 7.75 4.27 -11.89
N LEU A 876 8.57 3.75 -10.96
CA LEU A 876 10.02 3.86 -11.01
C LEU A 876 10.62 2.93 -12.07
N GLY A 877 11.84 3.24 -12.51
CA GLY A 877 12.55 2.56 -13.60
C GLY A 877 12.93 1.12 -13.33
N GLY A 878 12.91 0.67 -12.07
CA GLY A 878 13.17 -0.72 -11.71
C GLY A 878 13.70 -0.91 -10.28
N ILE A 879 14.21 -2.11 -10.03
CA ILE A 879 14.93 -2.50 -8.81
C ILE A 879 16.37 -2.89 -9.13
N SER A 880 17.25 -2.77 -8.13
CA SER A 880 18.54 -3.45 -8.13
C SER A 880 18.67 -4.40 -6.94
N ILE A 881 19.37 -5.51 -7.13
CA ILE A 881 19.64 -6.53 -6.13
C ILE A 881 21.13 -6.47 -5.80
N ASN A 882 21.47 -6.13 -4.55
CA ASN A 882 22.84 -6.01 -4.05
C ASN A 882 23.07 -7.00 -2.90
N ASP A 883 23.68 -8.16 -3.13
CA ASP A 883 24.05 -8.72 -4.44
C ASP A 883 23.61 -10.20 -4.55
N LEU A 884 23.71 -10.79 -5.75
CA LEU A 884 23.27 -12.17 -5.97
C LEU A 884 24.01 -13.19 -5.10
N GLY A 885 25.28 -12.96 -4.78
CA GLY A 885 26.09 -13.87 -3.97
C GLY A 885 25.77 -13.82 -2.48
N LEU A 886 25.09 -12.76 -2.04
CA LEU A 886 24.62 -12.59 -0.67
C LEU A 886 23.16 -13.03 -0.48
N ASP A 887 22.39 -13.19 -1.56
CA ASP A 887 21.09 -13.87 -1.50
C ASP A 887 21.30 -15.38 -1.21
N ASP A 888 20.23 -16.09 -0.86
CA ASP A 888 20.30 -17.53 -0.65
C ASP A 888 20.36 -18.29 -2.00
N PHE A 889 21.54 -18.28 -2.63
CA PHE A 889 21.81 -18.96 -3.90
C PHE A 889 21.87 -20.49 -3.79
N ARG A 890 21.89 -21.02 -2.55
CA ARG A 890 21.89 -22.47 -2.30
C ARG A 890 20.51 -23.03 -1.99
N GLY A 891 19.56 -22.18 -1.60
CA GLY A 891 18.24 -22.59 -1.15
C GLY A 891 18.28 -23.20 0.24
N THR A 892 19.23 -22.78 1.09
CA THR A 892 19.39 -23.26 2.46
C THR A 892 18.17 -22.91 3.32
N CYS A 893 17.52 -21.76 3.08
CA CYS A 893 16.45 -21.25 3.92
C CYS A 893 15.11 -21.97 3.67
N SER A 894 14.72 -22.14 2.41
CA SER A 894 13.39 -22.65 2.03
C SER A 894 13.41 -23.69 0.92
N GLY A 895 14.58 -24.13 0.46
CA GLY A 895 14.76 -24.97 -0.74
C GLY A 895 14.77 -24.17 -2.05
N ASP A 896 14.28 -22.93 -2.05
CA ASP A 896 14.29 -22.05 -3.22
C ASP A 896 15.55 -21.21 -3.29
N LYS A 897 16.17 -21.16 -4.47
CA LYS A 897 17.35 -20.31 -4.72
C LYS A 897 16.94 -18.88 -5.10
N PHE A 898 17.70 -17.91 -4.61
CA PHE A 898 17.49 -16.47 -4.83
C PHE A 898 16.09 -15.97 -4.39
N PRO A 899 15.64 -16.30 -3.16
CA PRO A 899 14.28 -15.99 -2.72
C PRO A 899 14.00 -14.48 -2.65
N ILE A 900 14.99 -13.65 -2.33
CA ILE A 900 14.81 -12.18 -2.31
C ILE A 900 14.61 -11.64 -3.74
N LEU A 901 15.51 -12.00 -4.66
CA LEU A 901 15.38 -11.61 -6.08
C LEU A 901 14.03 -12.04 -6.66
N ARG A 902 13.65 -13.31 -6.43
CA ARG A 902 12.40 -13.87 -6.97
C ARG A 902 11.18 -13.14 -6.43
N ALA A 903 11.13 -12.89 -5.12
CA ALA A 903 10.00 -12.19 -4.50
C ALA A 903 9.91 -10.73 -4.94
N ALA A 904 11.05 -10.04 -5.06
CA ALA A 904 11.10 -8.69 -5.61
C ALA A 904 10.62 -8.67 -7.07
N LYS A 905 11.13 -9.57 -7.92
CA LYS A 905 10.72 -9.68 -9.34
C LYS A 905 9.23 -9.97 -9.49
N TYR A 906 8.68 -10.86 -8.68
CA TYR A 906 7.27 -11.26 -8.75
C TYR A 906 6.30 -10.10 -8.44
N ARG A 907 6.72 -9.15 -7.58
CA ARG A 907 5.90 -7.99 -7.19
C ARG A 907 6.21 -6.71 -7.96
N LEU A 908 7.21 -6.73 -8.84
CA LEU A 908 7.52 -5.67 -9.79
C LEU A 908 6.54 -5.68 -10.97
#